data_AF-A0A7Y3U1S0-F1
#
_entry.id   AF-A0A7Y3U1S0-F1
#
_cell.length_a   1.000
_cell.length_b   1.000
_cell.length_c   1.000
_cell.angle_alpha   90.00
_cell.angle_beta   90.00
_cell.angle_gamma   90.00
#
_symmetry.space_group_name_H-M   'P 1'
#
loop_
_entity.id
_entity.type
_entity.pdbx_description
1 polymer ?
#
loop_
_entity_poly.entity_id
_entity_poly.type
_entity_poly.pdbx_seq_one_letter_code
_entity_poly.pdbx_strand_id
1 'polypeptide(L)'
;MRIAIGSDHAGFELKEDVKAFLIKEKHEVLDVGTYSKDPVDYPDYAEAIGAALREYRAERGILLCGSGVGASMAANRIHGIRAGLCHDTYSAHQGVEHDDMNVLVLGGRVVGIELARELIRSFLNASFTGEGRHLRRLAKMTALENRVRALQVFGQSVWLDYIRRSLITSGELRRMIDDDGLRGVASNPAIFEKAVTGSADYREIFDTPEARVQDAKTLYEKIAVRDIQDAADALHPVYEEALSRDGYVSLEVSPFLAHDTVGTLDEARRLWQAVERDNLMIKIPATTEGIPAIHQLISEGINVNATLLFSQEAYEQVAEAYIAGLEKFAARGGDLKRVGSVASFFISRIDTAIDTLIEARLQAPSHAKEERFLRGLTGKAAIANAKLTYQRYRELFSGQRWQALAGQGAQTQRLLWASTSTKNPNYRDVVYVEELIGPETVNTIPPATLGAFRDHGRLRASLTEDIESAYDTMTTLAEAGISMKDVADKLLDEGVKLFSDAFGKLLKALEKQSREAGAGKINRLTYILPKTFASVVKNSLREWHAQGKVRKLWGRDASLWTGKDESQWLGWLGITNDQLAHIQRLIQITEVARSAGFSHVLLLGMGGSSLCSEVMKLTFGTISGFPELSVLDSTDPAQVKAFEGKVDLKNTLFIVSSKSGSTIEPNILKQYFFDRMTQLVGVKEAGCHFIAITDPGSRMQQIAESDGFRYVFFGWANIGGRYSALSDFGLVPAAILGMDVVKFLDRTDEMVCACMPSVPAEENPGVILGTILGVAANQFGHDKMTIITSPGIYGLGAWLEQMVAESTGKEGRGLIPIDREAPGKPDVYGHDRIFVYLRMLSAPDSAQDQLVDELGQAGHPVVRIEVDDPYDLGEEFFRWEIATAVAGSILGINPFDQPDVEVSKIMTRKLTAEYERNGMVPPETPFFTGEGIKLYTDEKNTAALIPMMKDHRTLSGYLREHLNRLGVGDYFAILAYIEMNETHERALQAIRQGVRDARRVATCLQFGPRFLHSTGQAYKGGPNTGVFLQITCDDAVDLPVPGQKYTFGVVKAAQARCDFQVLLERDRRALRAHLGADVGAGLATLQKAVAAALLS
;
A
#
# COMPACT_ATOMS: atom_id res chain seq x y z
N MET A 1 29.58 -48.54 -9.96
CA MET A 1 30.02 -47.20 -9.55
C MET A 1 30.41 -46.38 -10.76
N ARG A 2 30.20 -45.07 -10.68
CA ARG A 2 30.60 -44.08 -11.68
C ARG A 2 32.01 -43.59 -11.37
N ILE A 3 32.90 -43.62 -12.35
CA ILE A 3 34.32 -43.31 -12.17
C ILE A 3 34.73 -42.23 -13.17
N ALA A 4 35.25 -41.11 -12.66
CA ALA A 4 35.87 -40.09 -13.50
C ALA A 4 37.32 -40.49 -13.77
N ILE A 5 37.71 -40.54 -15.04
CA ILE A 5 39.09 -40.83 -15.44
C ILE A 5 39.65 -39.67 -16.26
N GLY A 6 40.86 -39.26 -15.98
CA GLY A 6 41.53 -38.17 -16.70
C GLY A 6 43.03 -38.39 -16.79
N SER A 7 43.64 -37.86 -17.84
CA SER A 7 45.10 -37.86 -17.97
C SER A 7 45.59 -36.69 -18.81
N ASP A 8 46.84 -36.29 -18.56
CA ASP A 8 47.62 -35.54 -19.54
C ASP A 8 48.10 -36.45 -20.68
N HIS A 9 48.80 -35.87 -21.65
CA HIS A 9 49.38 -36.57 -22.79
C HIS A 9 50.35 -37.70 -22.40
N ALA A 10 51.05 -37.56 -21.27
CA ALA A 10 52.01 -38.54 -20.80
C ALA A 10 51.37 -39.75 -20.10
N GLY A 11 50.13 -39.60 -19.60
CA GLY A 11 49.31 -40.69 -19.06
C GLY A 11 48.32 -41.32 -20.06
N PHE A 12 48.20 -40.77 -21.28
CA PHE A 12 47.15 -41.10 -22.24
C PHE A 12 47.04 -42.60 -22.58
N GLU A 13 48.16 -43.26 -22.87
CA GLU A 13 48.14 -44.71 -23.23
C GLU A 13 47.60 -45.55 -22.07
N LEU A 14 48.11 -45.32 -20.85
CA LEU A 14 47.65 -46.03 -19.66
C LEU A 14 46.17 -45.69 -19.34
N LYS A 15 45.72 -44.46 -19.59
CA LYS A 15 44.32 -44.05 -19.42
C LYS A 15 43.38 -44.88 -20.29
N GLU A 16 43.68 -45.07 -21.58
CA GLU A 16 42.84 -45.85 -22.49
C GLU A 16 42.79 -47.34 -22.08
N ASP A 17 43.92 -47.89 -21.66
CA ASP A 17 44.00 -49.26 -21.12
C ASP A 17 43.18 -49.43 -19.83
N VAL A 18 43.28 -48.47 -18.92
CA VAL A 18 42.51 -48.45 -17.67
C VAL A 18 41.01 -48.27 -17.95
N LYS A 19 40.64 -47.37 -18.85
CA LYS A 19 39.24 -47.15 -19.27
C LYS A 19 38.63 -48.44 -19.82
N ALA A 20 39.33 -49.15 -20.69
CA ALA A 20 38.89 -50.45 -21.20
C ALA A 20 38.73 -51.49 -20.07
N PHE A 21 39.64 -51.50 -19.09
CA PHE A 21 39.56 -52.36 -17.91
C PHE A 21 38.34 -52.04 -17.02
N LEU A 22 38.09 -50.76 -16.71
CA LEU A 22 36.95 -50.34 -15.89
C LEU A 22 35.61 -50.69 -16.54
N ILE A 23 35.48 -50.51 -17.86
CA ILE A 23 34.29 -50.92 -18.62
C ILE A 23 34.10 -52.45 -18.53
N LYS A 24 35.18 -53.22 -18.65
CA LYS A 24 35.14 -54.68 -18.50
C LYS A 24 34.71 -55.12 -17.09
N GLU A 25 35.10 -54.39 -16.05
CA GLU A 25 34.68 -54.59 -14.65
C GLU A 25 33.26 -54.01 -14.37
N LYS A 26 32.52 -53.60 -15.42
CA LYS A 26 31.15 -53.09 -15.36
C LYS A 26 31.00 -51.79 -14.56
N HIS A 27 32.01 -50.95 -14.57
CA HIS A 27 31.92 -49.59 -14.06
C HIS A 27 31.46 -48.63 -15.17
N GLU A 28 30.76 -47.57 -14.78
CA GLU A 28 30.41 -46.47 -15.69
C GLU A 28 31.56 -45.47 -15.69
N VAL A 29 32.10 -45.14 -16.86
CA VAL A 29 33.32 -44.35 -16.98
C VAL A 29 33.02 -43.00 -17.62
N LEU A 30 33.36 -41.93 -16.89
CA LEU A 30 33.33 -40.56 -17.35
C LEU A 30 34.76 -40.13 -17.70
N ASP A 31 35.10 -40.14 -18.99
CA ASP A 31 36.43 -39.76 -19.46
C ASP A 31 36.52 -38.25 -19.70
N VAL A 32 37.23 -37.57 -18.80
CA VAL A 32 37.48 -36.12 -18.81
C VAL A 32 38.93 -35.80 -19.19
N GLY A 33 39.72 -36.77 -19.63
CA GLY A 33 41.14 -36.60 -19.97
C GLY A 33 41.39 -36.11 -21.40
N THR A 34 42.66 -36.05 -21.78
CA THR A 34 43.03 -35.84 -23.20
C THR A 34 42.61 -37.04 -24.07
N TYR A 35 42.38 -36.78 -25.37
CA TYR A 35 42.04 -37.80 -26.37
C TYR A 35 43.18 -38.06 -27.37
N SER A 36 44.35 -37.44 -27.17
CA SER A 36 45.51 -37.62 -28.03
C SER A 36 46.82 -37.61 -27.23
N LYS A 37 47.93 -37.86 -27.92
CA LYS A 37 49.30 -37.75 -27.38
C LYS A 37 49.86 -36.32 -27.48
N ASP A 38 49.06 -35.37 -27.94
CA ASP A 38 49.51 -33.99 -28.10
C ASP A 38 49.74 -33.33 -26.74
N PRO A 39 50.80 -32.52 -26.57
CA PRO A 39 51.13 -31.92 -25.28
C PRO A 39 49.98 -31.09 -24.69
N VAL A 40 49.63 -31.41 -23.45
CA VAL A 40 48.62 -30.76 -22.61
C VAL A 40 49.05 -30.86 -21.14
N ASP A 41 48.48 -30.02 -20.27
CA ASP A 41 48.88 -29.91 -18.87
C ASP A 41 47.94 -30.66 -17.91
N TYR A 42 48.51 -31.37 -16.94
CA TYR A 42 47.77 -32.17 -15.97
C TYR A 42 46.83 -31.39 -15.01
N PRO A 43 47.05 -30.09 -14.66
CA PRO A 43 46.15 -29.37 -13.75
C PRO A 43 44.72 -29.26 -14.27
N ASP A 44 44.54 -29.06 -15.58
CA ASP A 44 43.21 -28.93 -16.21
C ASP A 44 42.39 -30.22 -16.01
N TYR A 45 43.03 -31.37 -16.09
CA TYR A 45 42.40 -32.67 -15.89
C TYR A 45 42.20 -33.02 -14.41
N ALA A 46 43.07 -32.52 -13.53
CA ALA A 46 42.84 -32.59 -12.09
C ALA A 46 41.58 -31.78 -11.71
N GLU A 47 41.42 -30.58 -12.26
CA GLU A 47 40.23 -29.74 -12.09
C GLU A 47 38.97 -30.43 -12.62
N ALA A 48 39.03 -31.02 -13.82
CA ALA A 48 37.89 -31.72 -14.41
C ALA A 48 37.44 -32.96 -13.59
N ILE A 49 38.39 -33.74 -13.05
CA ILE A 49 38.07 -34.83 -12.12
C ILE A 49 37.48 -34.28 -10.82
N GLY A 50 38.08 -33.21 -10.29
CA GLY A 50 37.60 -32.56 -9.08
C GLY A 50 36.15 -32.07 -9.20
N ALA A 51 35.82 -31.43 -10.33
CA ALA A 51 34.47 -31.01 -10.67
C ALA A 51 33.51 -32.20 -10.76
N ALA A 52 33.90 -33.27 -11.48
CA ALA A 52 33.06 -34.46 -11.62
C ALA A 52 32.72 -35.12 -10.28
N LEU A 53 33.65 -35.12 -9.31
CA LEU A 53 33.42 -35.64 -7.96
C LEU A 53 32.56 -34.70 -7.12
N ARG A 54 32.84 -33.39 -7.14
CA ARG A 54 32.08 -32.38 -6.39
C ARG A 54 30.64 -32.21 -6.89
N GLU A 55 30.41 -32.48 -8.16
CA GLU A 55 29.09 -32.46 -8.81
C GLU A 55 28.41 -33.83 -8.79
N TYR A 56 28.98 -34.83 -8.10
CA TYR A 56 28.45 -36.18 -7.97
C TYR A 56 28.17 -36.90 -9.30
N ARG A 57 28.83 -36.47 -10.38
CA ARG A 57 28.84 -37.16 -11.68
C ARG A 57 29.70 -38.43 -11.62
N ALA A 58 30.61 -38.52 -10.64
CA ALA A 58 31.38 -39.71 -10.31
C ALA A 58 31.51 -39.91 -8.79
N GLU A 59 31.73 -41.15 -8.37
CA GLU A 59 31.95 -41.55 -6.96
C GLU A 59 33.44 -41.62 -6.59
N ARG A 60 34.30 -41.90 -7.58
CA ARG A 60 35.75 -42.02 -7.47
C ARG A 60 36.44 -41.43 -8.70
N GLY A 61 37.63 -40.88 -8.51
CA GLY A 61 38.47 -40.37 -9.59
C GLY A 61 39.72 -41.21 -9.81
N ILE A 62 40.18 -41.32 -11.05
CA ILE A 62 41.49 -41.87 -11.41
C ILE A 62 42.20 -40.86 -12.30
N LEU A 63 43.32 -40.32 -11.82
CA LEU A 63 44.12 -39.31 -12.52
C LEU A 63 45.46 -39.89 -12.93
N LEU A 64 45.80 -39.81 -14.22
CA LEU A 64 47.06 -40.34 -14.74
C LEU A 64 47.93 -39.22 -15.30
N CYS A 65 49.21 -39.19 -14.95
CA CYS A 65 50.18 -38.33 -15.64
C CYS A 65 51.52 -39.05 -15.80
N GLY A 66 52.54 -38.41 -16.36
CA GLY A 66 53.85 -39.04 -16.56
C GLY A 66 54.42 -39.74 -15.32
N SER A 67 54.57 -39.02 -14.19
CA SER A 67 55.05 -39.58 -12.91
C SER A 67 53.98 -39.72 -11.82
N GLY A 68 52.82 -39.11 -12.02
CA GLY A 68 51.76 -38.97 -11.01
C GLY A 68 52.00 -37.87 -9.96
N VAL A 69 53.22 -37.36 -9.79
CA VAL A 69 53.56 -36.42 -8.70
C VAL A 69 52.92 -35.04 -8.86
N GLY A 70 53.07 -34.43 -10.04
CA GLY A 70 52.47 -33.11 -10.32
C GLY A 70 50.95 -33.15 -10.26
N ALA A 71 50.37 -34.22 -10.81
CA ALA A 71 48.94 -34.45 -10.83
C ALA A 71 48.34 -34.64 -9.42
N SER A 72 49.02 -35.37 -8.53
CA SER A 72 48.57 -35.51 -7.14
C SER A 72 48.66 -34.20 -6.36
N MET A 73 49.71 -33.40 -6.59
CA MET A 73 49.82 -32.07 -5.99
C MET A 73 48.71 -31.13 -6.47
N ALA A 74 48.40 -31.12 -7.77
CA ALA A 74 47.33 -30.29 -8.32
C ALA A 74 45.95 -30.72 -7.81
N ALA A 75 45.66 -32.02 -7.82
CA ALA A 75 44.38 -32.56 -7.35
C ALA A 75 44.10 -32.22 -5.88
N ASN A 76 45.10 -32.33 -4.99
CA ASN A 76 44.94 -31.98 -3.57
C ASN A 76 44.84 -30.46 -3.29
N ARG A 77 44.92 -29.58 -4.31
CA ARG A 77 44.57 -28.16 -4.17
C ARG A 77 43.09 -27.89 -4.40
N ILE A 78 42.34 -28.89 -4.87
CA ILE A 78 40.92 -28.77 -5.16
C ILE A 78 40.15 -29.19 -3.91
N HIS A 79 39.25 -28.32 -3.48
CA HIS A 79 38.46 -28.52 -2.27
C HIS A 79 37.72 -29.87 -2.27
N GLY A 80 37.86 -30.64 -1.19
CA GLY A 80 37.20 -31.95 -1.03
C GLY A 80 37.85 -33.09 -1.82
N ILE A 81 38.94 -32.86 -2.54
CA ILE A 81 39.69 -33.89 -3.24
C ILE A 81 40.87 -34.35 -2.38
N ARG A 82 40.91 -35.67 -2.13
CA ARG A 82 41.97 -36.35 -1.40
C ARG A 82 42.60 -37.35 -2.36
N ALA A 83 43.67 -36.91 -3.00
CA ALA A 83 44.33 -37.64 -4.06
C ALA A 83 45.62 -38.31 -3.56
N GLY A 84 45.74 -39.63 -3.72
CA GLY A 84 46.95 -40.37 -3.36
C GLY A 84 47.69 -40.89 -4.58
N LEU A 85 49.00 -40.63 -4.64
CA LEU A 85 49.89 -41.29 -5.60
C LEU A 85 50.32 -42.63 -5.00
N CYS A 86 49.84 -43.74 -5.58
CA CYS A 86 50.10 -45.07 -5.05
C CYS A 86 50.93 -45.92 -6.02
N HIS A 87 51.83 -46.73 -5.46
CA HIS A 87 52.67 -47.68 -6.20
C HIS A 87 52.50 -49.13 -5.73
N ASP A 88 51.64 -49.36 -4.72
CA ASP A 88 51.37 -50.65 -4.10
C ASP A 88 49.89 -50.75 -3.67
N THR A 89 49.37 -51.98 -3.61
CA THR A 89 47.96 -52.24 -3.28
C THR A 89 47.63 -51.88 -1.84
N TYR A 90 48.59 -51.96 -0.91
CA TYR A 90 48.35 -51.59 0.48
C TYR A 90 47.98 -50.10 0.60
N SER A 91 48.75 -49.22 -0.01
CA SER A 91 48.52 -47.77 0.01
C SER A 91 47.26 -47.39 -0.77
N ALA A 92 46.97 -48.07 -1.89
CA ALA A 92 45.74 -47.86 -2.66
C ALA A 92 44.47 -48.22 -1.87
N HIS A 93 44.52 -49.29 -1.05
CA HIS A 93 43.43 -49.70 -0.17
C HIS A 93 43.34 -48.81 1.08
N GLN A 94 44.45 -48.69 1.81
CA GLN A 94 44.53 -48.06 3.12
C GLN A 94 44.25 -46.55 3.06
N GLY A 95 44.66 -45.88 1.97
CA GLY A 95 44.35 -44.47 1.76
C GLY A 95 42.83 -44.21 1.74
N VAL A 96 42.03 -45.15 1.23
CA VAL A 96 40.57 -45.05 1.29
C VAL A 96 40.08 -45.35 2.70
N GLU A 97 40.56 -46.44 3.32
CA GLU A 97 40.08 -46.90 4.63
C GLU A 97 40.33 -45.90 5.76
N HIS A 98 41.48 -45.21 5.76
CA HIS A 98 41.89 -44.34 6.86
C HIS A 98 41.75 -42.85 6.56
N ASP A 99 41.91 -42.45 5.30
CA ASP A 99 42.02 -41.04 4.89
C ASP A 99 40.90 -40.62 3.92
N ASP A 100 39.96 -41.53 3.63
CA ASP A 100 38.84 -41.33 2.70
C ASP A 100 39.31 -40.83 1.32
N MET A 101 40.43 -41.37 0.85
CA MET A 101 40.99 -41.07 -0.48
C MET A 101 39.93 -41.30 -1.56
N ASN A 102 39.66 -40.28 -2.36
CA ASN A 102 38.63 -40.32 -3.40
C ASN A 102 39.17 -40.18 -4.83
N VAL A 103 40.47 -39.87 -4.97
CA VAL A 103 41.18 -39.89 -6.25
C VAL A 103 42.44 -40.75 -6.14
N LEU A 104 42.55 -41.75 -6.99
CA LEU A 104 43.78 -42.52 -7.17
C LEU A 104 44.63 -41.88 -8.28
N VAL A 105 45.89 -41.57 -7.98
CA VAL A 105 46.81 -40.99 -8.96
C VAL A 105 47.87 -42.03 -9.35
N LEU A 106 48.07 -42.20 -10.67
CA LEU A 106 49.02 -43.17 -11.22
C LEU A 106 50.01 -42.50 -12.19
N GLY A 107 51.26 -42.93 -12.15
CA GLY A 107 52.30 -42.50 -13.08
C GLY A 107 52.39 -43.41 -14.31
N GLY A 108 52.00 -42.93 -15.49
CA GLY A 108 52.02 -43.68 -16.75
C GLY A 108 53.40 -44.15 -17.21
N ARG A 109 54.49 -43.50 -16.74
CA ARG A 109 55.88 -43.93 -16.99
C ARG A 109 56.46 -44.80 -15.87
N VAL A 110 55.70 -45.00 -14.79
CA VAL A 110 56.17 -45.60 -13.54
C VAL A 110 55.48 -46.93 -13.25
N VAL A 111 54.17 -47.00 -13.49
CA VAL A 111 53.34 -48.17 -13.16
C VAL A 111 52.99 -48.94 -14.43
N GLY A 112 53.35 -50.23 -14.47
CA GLY A 112 52.95 -51.13 -15.55
C GLY A 112 51.46 -51.50 -15.51
N ILE A 113 50.90 -51.88 -16.65
CA ILE A 113 49.45 -52.08 -16.83
C ILE A 113 48.80 -53.08 -15.86
N GLU A 114 49.42 -54.23 -15.60
CA GLU A 114 48.82 -55.23 -14.69
C GLU A 114 48.81 -54.74 -13.23
N LEU A 115 49.89 -54.07 -12.80
CA LEU A 115 49.92 -53.43 -11.48
C LEU A 115 48.89 -52.32 -11.39
N ALA A 116 48.74 -51.47 -12.42
CA ALA A 116 47.72 -50.42 -12.44
C ALA A 116 46.31 -50.97 -12.23
N ARG A 117 45.96 -52.10 -12.86
CA ARG A 117 44.67 -52.78 -12.66
C ARG A 117 44.48 -53.28 -11.22
N GLU A 118 45.51 -53.85 -10.61
CA GLU A 118 45.46 -54.29 -9.21
C GLU A 118 45.30 -53.12 -8.24
N LEU A 119 46.04 -52.02 -8.44
CA LEU A 119 45.91 -50.80 -7.63
C LEU A 119 44.49 -50.23 -7.71
N ILE A 120 43.94 -50.14 -8.92
CA ILE A 120 42.58 -49.65 -9.15
C ILE A 120 41.56 -50.55 -8.47
N ARG A 121 41.67 -51.88 -8.62
CA ARG A 121 40.75 -52.81 -7.94
C ARG A 121 40.83 -52.67 -6.42
N SER A 122 42.04 -52.52 -5.89
CA SER A 122 42.28 -52.35 -4.46
C SER A 122 41.66 -51.05 -3.91
N PHE A 123 41.81 -49.95 -4.64
CA PHE A 123 41.21 -48.65 -4.36
C PHE A 123 39.68 -48.67 -4.43
N LEU A 124 39.11 -49.23 -5.51
CA LEU A 124 37.66 -49.23 -5.73
C LEU A 124 36.92 -50.16 -4.76
N ASN A 125 37.57 -51.22 -4.27
CA ASN A 125 36.98 -52.16 -3.31
C ASN A 125 37.12 -51.71 -1.85
N ALA A 126 37.92 -50.69 -1.57
CA ALA A 126 38.10 -50.18 -0.21
C ALA A 126 36.94 -49.25 0.19
N SER A 127 36.64 -49.18 1.48
CA SER A 127 35.63 -48.28 2.04
C SER A 127 36.16 -47.60 3.28
N PHE A 128 35.86 -46.32 3.46
CA PHE A 128 36.30 -45.58 4.63
C PHE A 128 35.73 -46.23 5.91
N THR A 129 36.62 -46.53 6.86
CA THR A 129 36.29 -47.35 8.04
C THR A 129 35.50 -46.61 9.11
N GLY A 130 35.58 -45.27 9.13
CA GLY A 130 34.88 -44.45 10.12
C GLY A 130 35.34 -44.66 11.57
N GLU A 131 36.46 -45.34 11.83
CA GLU A 131 36.98 -45.48 13.20
C GLU A 131 37.29 -44.11 13.80
N GLY A 132 37.11 -43.94 15.12
CA GLY A 132 37.28 -42.63 15.78
C GLY A 132 38.63 -41.96 15.52
N ARG A 133 39.71 -42.74 15.36
CA ARG A 133 41.05 -42.20 15.00
C ARG A 133 41.12 -41.69 13.54
N HIS A 134 40.40 -42.32 12.62
CA HIS A 134 40.36 -41.98 11.19
C HIS A 134 39.46 -40.76 10.96
N LEU A 135 38.25 -40.76 11.54
CA LEU A 135 37.36 -39.58 11.54
C LEU A 135 38.05 -38.33 12.08
N ARG A 136 38.76 -38.45 13.21
CA ARG A 136 39.52 -37.33 13.79
C ARG A 136 40.59 -36.79 12.85
N ARG A 137 41.31 -37.65 12.12
CA ARG A 137 42.36 -37.22 11.18
C ARG A 137 41.75 -36.57 9.95
N LEU A 138 40.71 -37.18 9.39
CA LEU A 138 39.95 -36.62 8.27
C LEU A 138 39.40 -35.23 8.63
N ALA A 139 38.76 -35.08 9.80
CA ALA A 139 38.27 -33.79 10.27
C ALA A 139 39.38 -32.75 10.42
N LYS A 140 40.57 -33.14 10.89
CA LYS A 140 41.73 -32.24 10.95
C LYS A 140 42.23 -31.85 9.56
N MET A 141 42.23 -32.77 8.60
CA MET A 141 42.59 -32.48 7.21
C MET A 141 41.58 -31.50 6.60
N THR A 142 40.28 -31.78 6.71
CA THR A 142 39.22 -30.87 6.25
C THR A 142 39.31 -29.51 6.94
N ALA A 143 39.68 -29.46 8.22
CA ALA A 143 39.85 -28.22 8.96
C ALA A 143 41.03 -27.35 8.51
N LEU A 144 42.03 -27.93 7.80
CA LEU A 144 43.08 -27.15 7.14
C LEU A 144 42.51 -26.34 5.96
N GLU A 145 41.42 -26.82 5.36
CA GLU A 145 40.67 -26.10 4.32
C GLU A 145 39.62 -25.18 4.94
N ASN A 146 38.70 -25.74 5.75
CA ASN A 146 37.62 -25.02 6.41
C ASN A 146 37.11 -25.75 7.67
N ARG A 147 37.25 -25.13 8.85
CA ARG A 147 36.81 -25.72 10.13
C ARG A 147 35.30 -25.93 10.23
N VAL A 148 34.50 -25.05 9.64
CA VAL A 148 33.03 -25.16 9.67
C VAL A 148 32.60 -26.41 8.91
N ARG A 149 33.13 -26.59 7.70
CA ARG A 149 32.82 -27.76 6.87
C ARG A 149 33.23 -29.07 7.51
N ALA A 150 34.32 -29.06 8.31
CA ALA A 150 34.79 -30.24 9.03
C ALA A 150 33.80 -30.76 10.08
N LEU A 151 32.77 -29.99 10.49
CA LEU A 151 31.67 -30.48 11.33
C LEU A 151 30.86 -31.59 10.62
N GLN A 152 30.75 -31.54 9.29
CA GLN A 152 30.06 -32.56 8.50
C GLN A 152 30.74 -33.94 8.60
N VAL A 153 32.06 -33.99 8.84
CA VAL A 153 32.79 -35.25 9.06
C VAL A 153 32.27 -35.99 10.29
N PHE A 154 31.75 -35.27 11.28
CA PHE A 154 31.11 -35.85 12.47
C PHE A 154 29.60 -36.08 12.31
N GLY A 155 29.04 -35.87 11.11
CA GLY A 155 27.61 -36.00 10.83
C GLY A 155 26.76 -34.87 11.41
N GLN A 156 27.35 -33.70 11.67
CA GLN A 156 26.64 -32.50 12.10
C GLN A 156 26.50 -31.51 10.95
N SER A 157 25.26 -31.19 10.58
CA SER A 157 24.95 -30.18 9.57
C SER A 157 24.97 -28.78 10.19
N VAL A 158 25.50 -27.80 9.46
CA VAL A 158 25.56 -26.41 9.92
C VAL A 158 24.50 -25.59 9.20
N TRP A 159 23.63 -24.96 9.98
CA TRP A 159 22.62 -24.02 9.49
C TRP A 159 22.95 -22.60 9.98
N LEU A 160 22.52 -21.61 9.21
CA LEU A 160 22.73 -20.20 9.54
C LEU A 160 21.51 -19.66 10.30
N ASP A 161 21.73 -19.11 11.49
CA ASP A 161 20.68 -18.43 12.28
C ASP A 161 20.54 -16.95 11.88
N TYR A 162 20.35 -16.72 10.59
CA TYR A 162 20.29 -15.38 10.01
C TYR A 162 19.68 -15.41 8.61
N ILE A 163 18.85 -14.42 8.33
CA ILE A 163 18.35 -14.15 6.98
C ILE A 163 18.26 -12.64 6.79
N ARG A 164 18.67 -12.18 5.60
CA ARG A 164 18.56 -10.80 5.15
C ARG A 164 18.61 -10.79 3.64
N ARG A 165 17.83 -9.93 2.98
CA ARG A 165 17.79 -9.89 1.51
C ARG A 165 19.16 -9.70 0.86
N SER A 166 19.98 -8.77 1.36
CA SER A 166 21.35 -8.55 0.83
C SER A 166 22.27 -9.76 0.98
N LEU A 167 22.10 -10.61 2.00
CA LEU A 167 22.88 -11.87 2.12
C LEU A 167 22.64 -12.79 0.92
N ILE A 168 21.40 -12.81 0.42
CA ILE A 168 20.97 -13.67 -0.68
C ILE A 168 21.36 -13.03 -2.02
N THR A 169 20.99 -11.76 -2.22
CA THR A 169 21.16 -11.08 -3.52
C THR A 169 22.61 -10.72 -3.83
N SER A 170 23.49 -10.57 -2.83
CA SER A 170 24.92 -10.33 -3.05
C SER A 170 25.72 -11.59 -3.44
N GLY A 171 25.13 -12.78 -3.31
CA GLY A 171 25.82 -14.06 -3.49
C GLY A 171 26.58 -14.54 -2.24
N GLU A 172 26.52 -13.82 -1.11
CA GLU A 172 27.19 -14.26 0.12
C GLU A 172 26.62 -15.58 0.66
N LEU A 173 25.29 -15.77 0.62
CA LEU A 173 24.68 -17.05 1.00
C LEU A 173 25.23 -18.20 0.14
N ARG A 174 25.35 -17.97 -1.18
CA ARG A 174 25.90 -18.97 -2.11
C ARG A 174 27.35 -19.30 -1.77
N ARG A 175 28.17 -18.28 -1.50
CA ARG A 175 29.55 -18.45 -1.04
C ARG A 175 29.61 -19.29 0.24
N MET A 176 28.75 -19.05 1.22
CA MET A 176 28.71 -19.82 2.47
C MET A 176 28.29 -21.29 2.23
N ILE A 177 27.38 -21.54 1.30
CA ILE A 177 27.02 -22.91 0.88
C ILE A 177 28.25 -23.61 0.30
N ASP A 178 28.91 -22.96 -0.67
CA ASP A 178 29.99 -23.58 -1.44
C ASP A 178 31.29 -23.74 -0.63
N ASP A 179 31.69 -22.70 0.12
CA ASP A 179 32.96 -22.64 0.87
C ASP A 179 32.85 -23.24 2.27
N ASP A 180 31.83 -22.83 3.04
CA ASP A 180 31.66 -23.23 4.44
C ASP A 180 30.88 -24.53 4.60
N GLY A 181 30.27 -25.03 3.51
CA GLY A 181 29.42 -26.20 3.55
C GLY A 181 28.13 -25.93 4.34
N LEU A 182 27.55 -24.74 4.20
CA LEU A 182 26.27 -24.42 4.82
C LEU A 182 25.16 -25.34 4.27
N ARG A 183 24.36 -25.92 5.16
CA ARG A 183 23.35 -26.94 4.83
C ARG A 183 21.91 -26.50 5.13
N GLY A 184 21.68 -25.27 5.56
CA GLY A 184 20.34 -24.73 5.79
C GLY A 184 20.33 -23.34 6.41
N VAL A 185 19.15 -22.73 6.49
CA VAL A 185 18.93 -21.41 7.07
C VAL A 185 17.70 -21.44 7.98
N ALA A 186 17.80 -20.81 9.14
CA ALA A 186 16.67 -20.60 10.04
C ALA A 186 16.34 -19.10 10.13
N SER A 187 15.05 -18.79 10.07
CA SER A 187 14.54 -17.46 10.40
C SER A 187 13.72 -17.48 11.71
N ASN A 188 13.47 -16.29 12.25
CA ASN A 188 12.52 -16.03 13.31
C ASN A 188 12.11 -14.54 13.28
N PRO A 189 11.04 -14.13 13.96
CA PRO A 189 10.56 -12.74 13.96
C PRO A 189 11.61 -11.70 14.37
N ALA A 190 12.50 -12.02 15.31
CA ALA A 190 13.54 -11.10 15.76
C ALA A 190 14.66 -10.91 14.71
N ILE A 191 14.92 -11.92 13.87
CA ILE A 191 15.85 -11.78 12.74
C ILE A 191 15.25 -10.86 11.68
N PHE A 192 13.97 -11.05 11.31
CA PHE A 192 13.28 -10.16 10.37
C PHE A 192 13.13 -8.74 10.90
N GLU A 193 12.83 -8.56 12.19
CA GLU A 193 12.81 -7.24 12.84
C GLU A 193 14.11 -6.47 12.60
N LYS A 194 15.26 -7.09 12.88
CA LYS A 194 16.57 -6.48 12.65
C LYS A 194 16.88 -6.28 11.17
N ALA A 195 16.49 -7.21 10.30
CA ALA A 195 16.72 -7.10 8.86
C ALA A 195 15.97 -5.90 8.26
N VAL A 196 14.68 -5.75 8.59
CA VAL A 196 13.82 -4.67 8.08
C VAL A 196 14.19 -3.32 8.68
N THR A 197 14.41 -3.24 10.00
CA THR A 197 14.70 -1.96 10.68
C THR A 197 16.15 -1.50 10.51
N GLY A 198 17.08 -2.43 10.34
CA GLY A 198 18.52 -2.16 10.28
C GLY A 198 19.07 -2.00 8.87
N SER A 199 18.23 -1.96 7.83
CA SER A 199 18.69 -1.90 6.44
C SER A 199 17.82 -1.06 5.50
N ALA A 200 18.35 -0.82 4.30
CA ALA A 200 17.62 -0.23 3.18
C ALA A 200 17.13 -1.29 2.18
N ASP A 201 17.34 -2.59 2.47
CA ASP A 201 17.19 -3.68 1.51
C ASP A 201 15.74 -3.84 1.00
N TYR A 202 14.77 -3.30 1.74
CA TYR A 202 13.34 -3.45 1.48
C TYR A 202 12.66 -2.17 0.98
N ARG A 203 13.40 -1.08 0.72
CA ARG A 203 12.83 0.21 0.28
C ARG A 203 11.95 0.09 -0.94
N GLU A 204 12.41 -0.64 -1.95
CA GLU A 204 11.66 -0.88 -3.19
C GLU A 204 10.27 -1.47 -2.95
N ILE A 205 10.07 -2.23 -1.86
CA ILE A 205 8.77 -2.78 -1.50
C ILE A 205 7.89 -1.68 -0.94
N PHE A 206 8.41 -0.82 -0.06
CA PHE A 206 7.64 0.29 0.53
C PHE A 206 7.30 1.39 -0.49
N ASP A 207 8.08 1.49 -1.57
CA ASP A 207 7.85 2.44 -2.65
C ASP A 207 6.72 2.02 -3.60
N THR A 208 6.19 0.79 -3.51
CA THR A 208 5.08 0.35 -4.37
C THR A 208 3.71 0.80 -3.84
N PRO A 209 2.73 1.12 -4.72
CA PRO A 209 1.37 1.47 -4.31
C PRO A 209 0.71 0.38 -3.44
N GLU A 210 0.99 -0.90 -3.73
CA GLU A 210 0.43 -2.04 -2.99
C GLU A 210 0.92 -2.10 -1.53
N ALA A 211 2.14 -1.67 -1.25
CA ALA A 211 2.66 -1.65 0.13
C ALA A 211 2.07 -0.53 0.98
N ARG A 212 1.43 0.46 0.37
CA ARG A 212 0.78 1.60 1.05
C ARG A 212 -0.63 1.22 1.54
N VAL A 213 -1.33 0.35 0.80
CA VAL A 213 -2.71 -0.11 1.11
C VAL A 213 -2.76 -1.33 2.04
N GLN A 214 -1.69 -2.12 2.12
CA GLN A 214 -1.65 -3.38 2.88
C GLN A 214 -1.39 -3.15 4.37
N ASP A 215 -1.98 -3.99 5.23
CA ASP A 215 -1.63 -4.00 6.65
C ASP A 215 -0.21 -4.57 6.86
N ALA A 216 0.40 -4.23 8.00
CA ALA A 216 1.78 -4.59 8.26
C ALA A 216 2.06 -6.09 8.31
N LYS A 217 1.07 -6.93 8.66
CA LYS A 217 1.26 -8.38 8.68
C LYS A 217 1.32 -8.91 7.25
N THR A 218 0.41 -8.45 6.38
CA THR A 218 0.44 -8.79 4.95
C THR A 218 1.76 -8.35 4.30
N LEU A 219 2.25 -7.15 4.64
CA LEU A 219 3.51 -6.63 4.13
C LEU A 219 4.71 -7.44 4.63
N TYR A 220 4.74 -7.78 5.91
CA TYR A 220 5.73 -8.69 6.49
C TYR A 220 5.77 -10.01 5.73
N GLU A 221 4.62 -10.63 5.51
CA GLU A 221 4.56 -11.94 4.85
C GLU A 221 5.03 -11.87 3.41
N LYS A 222 4.71 -10.80 2.68
CA LYS A 222 5.25 -10.58 1.32
C LYS A 222 6.78 -10.51 1.33
N ILE A 223 7.36 -9.81 2.30
CA ILE A 223 8.82 -9.72 2.48
C ILE A 223 9.40 -11.09 2.84
N ALA A 224 8.84 -11.74 3.87
CA ALA A 224 9.35 -13.00 4.40
C ALA A 224 9.22 -14.13 3.38
N VAL A 225 8.07 -14.28 2.71
CA VAL A 225 7.85 -15.29 1.67
C VAL A 225 8.88 -15.14 0.55
N ARG A 226 9.12 -13.91 0.07
CA ARG A 226 10.08 -13.70 -1.01
C ARG A 226 11.52 -14.06 -0.59
N ASP A 227 11.97 -13.55 0.55
CA ASP A 227 13.32 -13.83 1.04
C ASP A 227 13.52 -15.34 1.32
N ILE A 228 12.48 -16.03 1.81
CA ILE A 228 12.50 -17.48 2.06
C ILE A 228 12.53 -18.27 0.75
N GLN A 229 11.76 -17.86 -0.28
CA GLN A 229 11.82 -18.47 -1.61
C GLN A 229 13.22 -18.38 -2.21
N ASP A 230 13.83 -17.19 -2.17
CA ASP A 230 15.17 -16.98 -2.75
C ASP A 230 16.25 -17.77 -1.99
N ALA A 231 16.15 -17.86 -0.66
CA ALA A 231 17.04 -18.70 0.14
C ALA A 231 16.82 -20.20 -0.12
N ALA A 232 15.57 -20.62 -0.29
CA ALA A 232 15.21 -22.00 -0.59
C ALA A 232 15.74 -22.41 -1.96
N ASP A 233 15.62 -21.54 -2.97
CA ASP A 233 16.17 -21.75 -4.31
C ASP A 233 17.70 -21.86 -4.28
N ALA A 234 18.38 -21.03 -3.47
CA ALA A 234 19.84 -21.12 -3.30
C ALA A 234 20.30 -22.45 -2.66
N LEU A 235 19.50 -23.01 -1.74
CA LEU A 235 19.77 -24.25 -1.02
C LEU A 235 19.20 -25.50 -1.71
N HIS A 236 18.38 -25.37 -2.73
CA HIS A 236 17.78 -26.50 -3.42
C HIS A 236 18.81 -27.51 -3.97
N PRO A 237 19.97 -27.10 -4.53
CA PRO A 237 21.00 -28.07 -4.93
C PRO A 237 21.53 -28.92 -3.76
N VAL A 238 21.62 -28.33 -2.56
CA VAL A 238 21.99 -29.04 -1.33
C VAL A 238 20.88 -30.01 -0.91
N TYR A 239 19.62 -29.61 -1.08
CA TYR A 239 18.45 -30.44 -0.79
C TYR A 239 18.42 -31.70 -1.65
N GLU A 240 18.66 -31.56 -2.96
CA GLU A 240 18.75 -32.70 -3.88
C GLU A 240 19.96 -33.59 -3.58
N GLU A 241 21.15 -32.98 -3.41
CA GLU A 241 22.39 -33.68 -3.07
C GLU A 241 22.23 -34.54 -1.81
N ALA A 242 21.63 -33.96 -0.76
CA ALA A 242 21.47 -34.61 0.52
C ALA A 242 20.25 -35.55 0.56
N LEU A 243 19.57 -35.81 -0.56
CA LEU A 243 18.36 -36.62 -0.65
C LEU A 243 17.30 -36.16 0.36
N SER A 244 17.00 -34.87 0.34
CA SER A 244 16.09 -34.19 1.25
C SER A 244 16.50 -34.25 2.72
N ARG A 245 17.75 -34.62 3.04
CA ARG A 245 18.22 -34.63 4.43
C ARG A 245 18.58 -33.24 4.92
N ASP A 246 19.15 -32.40 4.06
CA ASP A 246 19.59 -31.02 4.31
C ASP A 246 19.03 -30.07 3.23
N GLY A 247 19.50 -28.82 3.17
CA GLY A 247 19.09 -27.83 2.17
C GLY A 247 17.80 -27.10 2.51
N TYR A 248 17.44 -27.05 3.80
CA TYR A 248 16.18 -26.48 4.25
C TYR A 248 16.26 -25.00 4.62
N VAL A 249 15.13 -24.30 4.46
CA VAL A 249 14.91 -22.96 5.01
C VAL A 249 13.70 -22.97 5.92
N SER A 250 13.81 -22.44 7.14
CA SER A 250 12.70 -22.39 8.10
C SER A 250 12.01 -21.03 8.14
N LEU A 251 10.67 -21.02 8.06
CA LEU A 251 9.81 -19.85 8.27
C LEU A 251 8.85 -20.10 9.44
N GLU A 252 8.83 -19.19 10.41
CA GLU A 252 8.00 -19.31 11.62
C GLU A 252 6.60 -18.74 11.41
N VAL A 253 5.59 -19.42 11.95
CA VAL A 253 4.25 -18.86 12.10
C VAL A 253 4.26 -17.68 13.08
N SER A 254 3.22 -16.86 13.05
CA SER A 254 3.00 -15.74 13.94
C SER A 254 3.07 -16.20 15.41
N PRO A 255 3.98 -15.63 16.22
CA PRO A 255 4.09 -15.98 17.65
C PRO A 255 2.81 -15.74 18.46
N PHE A 256 1.93 -14.86 17.98
CA PHE A 256 0.62 -14.63 18.59
C PHE A 256 -0.30 -15.85 18.55
N LEU A 257 0.02 -16.85 17.72
CA LEU A 257 -0.73 -18.10 17.57
C LEU A 257 -0.13 -19.26 18.38
N ALA A 258 0.93 -19.03 19.17
CA ALA A 258 1.65 -20.09 19.89
C ALA A 258 0.77 -20.88 20.88
N HIS A 259 -0.37 -20.33 21.29
CA HIS A 259 -1.37 -20.99 22.15
C HIS A 259 -2.72 -21.20 21.44
N ASP A 260 -2.70 -21.30 20.11
CA ASP A 260 -3.86 -21.58 19.26
C ASP A 260 -3.50 -22.63 18.20
N THR A 261 -3.90 -23.88 18.44
CA THR A 261 -3.66 -24.99 17.52
C THR A 261 -4.31 -24.76 16.16
N VAL A 262 -5.55 -24.24 16.12
CA VAL A 262 -6.30 -24.10 14.85
C VAL A 262 -5.72 -22.95 14.03
N GLY A 263 -5.51 -21.79 14.66
CA GLY A 263 -4.87 -20.65 14.00
C GLY A 263 -3.47 -20.99 13.49
N THR A 264 -2.69 -21.75 14.26
CA THR A 264 -1.36 -22.24 13.83
C THR A 264 -1.45 -23.12 12.58
N LEU A 265 -2.40 -24.06 12.53
CA LEU A 265 -2.58 -24.94 11.37
C LEU A 265 -2.98 -24.17 10.11
N ASP A 266 -3.92 -23.24 10.23
CA ASP A 266 -4.42 -22.46 9.10
C ASP A 266 -3.31 -21.56 8.53
N GLU A 267 -2.52 -20.94 9.40
CA GLU A 267 -1.40 -20.11 8.96
C GLU A 267 -0.25 -20.95 8.38
N ALA A 268 0.10 -22.07 9.01
CA ALA A 268 1.14 -22.97 8.51
C ALA A 268 0.84 -23.47 7.09
N ARG A 269 -0.40 -23.90 6.82
CA ARG A 269 -0.83 -24.34 5.47
C ARG A 269 -0.77 -23.21 4.45
N ARG A 270 -1.21 -22.01 4.85
CA ARG A 270 -1.18 -20.83 3.98
C ARG A 270 0.25 -20.41 3.64
N LEU A 271 1.16 -20.40 4.61
CA LEU A 271 2.58 -20.10 4.39
C LEU A 271 3.25 -21.17 3.53
N TRP A 272 2.95 -22.46 3.77
CA TRP A 272 3.42 -23.57 2.94
C TRP A 272 3.03 -23.39 1.47
N GLN A 273 1.75 -23.05 1.23
CA GLN A 273 1.23 -22.78 -0.10
C GLN A 273 1.84 -21.52 -0.73
N ALA A 274 2.03 -20.45 0.05
CA ALA A 274 2.55 -19.17 -0.46
C ALA A 274 4.03 -19.25 -0.86
N VAL A 275 4.84 -20.00 -0.11
CA VAL A 275 6.28 -20.17 -0.42
C VAL A 275 6.47 -21.14 -1.58
N GLU A 276 5.71 -22.24 -1.64
CA GLU A 276 5.73 -23.20 -2.76
C GLU A 276 7.14 -23.72 -3.08
N ARG A 277 7.85 -24.19 -2.04
CA ARG A 277 9.15 -24.87 -2.14
C ARG A 277 9.16 -26.08 -1.23
N ASP A 278 9.64 -27.21 -1.73
CA ASP A 278 9.63 -28.49 -1.00
C ASP A 278 10.70 -28.60 0.09
N ASN A 279 11.73 -27.76 0.02
CA ASN A 279 12.75 -27.58 1.05
C ASN A 279 12.43 -26.44 2.05
N LEU A 280 11.17 -26.00 2.13
CA LEU A 280 10.67 -25.19 3.25
C LEU A 280 10.48 -26.07 4.50
N MET A 281 10.72 -25.51 5.68
CA MET A 281 10.16 -26.00 6.95
C MET A 281 9.28 -24.93 7.59
N ILE A 282 8.07 -25.31 8.00
CA ILE A 282 7.26 -24.43 8.85
C ILE A 282 7.73 -24.60 10.29
N LYS A 283 8.09 -23.48 10.93
CA LYS A 283 8.62 -23.48 12.29
C LYS A 283 7.52 -23.20 13.30
N ILE A 284 7.33 -24.14 14.23
CA ILE A 284 6.21 -24.16 15.18
C ILE A 284 6.77 -24.27 16.61
N PRO A 285 6.42 -23.34 17.52
CA PRO A 285 6.73 -23.47 18.94
C PRO A 285 6.17 -24.77 19.54
N ALA A 286 6.99 -25.50 20.29
CA ALA A 286 6.61 -26.74 20.98
C ALA A 286 5.85 -26.46 22.30
N THR A 287 4.82 -25.64 22.23
CA THR A 287 3.86 -25.42 23.32
C THR A 287 2.86 -26.57 23.41
N THR A 288 2.07 -26.61 24.47
CA THR A 288 0.94 -27.55 24.63
C THR A 288 0.02 -27.55 23.40
N GLU A 289 -0.26 -26.37 22.83
CA GLU A 289 -1.10 -26.20 21.64
C GLU A 289 -0.34 -26.43 20.32
N GLY A 290 0.97 -26.21 20.31
CA GLY A 290 1.82 -26.39 19.13
C GLY A 290 2.13 -27.86 18.81
N ILE A 291 2.29 -28.72 19.83
CA ILE A 291 2.57 -30.15 19.64
C ILE A 291 1.48 -30.87 18.82
N PRO A 292 0.17 -30.69 19.09
CA PRO A 292 -0.88 -31.22 18.22
C PRO A 292 -0.83 -30.69 16.79
N ALA A 293 -0.45 -29.41 16.59
CA ALA A 293 -0.29 -28.82 15.26
C ALA A 293 0.88 -29.48 14.51
N ILE A 294 2.02 -29.72 15.18
CA ILE A 294 3.17 -30.44 14.62
C ILE A 294 2.75 -31.83 14.12
N HIS A 295 2.10 -32.63 14.98
CA HIS A 295 1.60 -33.96 14.61
C HIS A 295 0.71 -33.90 13.35
N GLN A 296 -0.22 -32.95 13.31
CA GLN A 296 -1.17 -32.83 12.21
C GLN A 296 -0.49 -32.38 10.90
N LEU A 297 0.44 -31.42 10.94
CA LEU A 297 1.21 -30.97 9.76
C LEU A 297 2.12 -32.07 9.21
N ILE A 298 2.81 -32.82 10.08
CA ILE A 298 3.60 -33.99 9.66
C ILE A 298 2.69 -35.04 9.01
N SER A 299 1.50 -35.29 9.58
CA SER A 299 0.52 -36.19 8.98
C SER A 299 -0.01 -35.70 7.62
N GLU A 300 0.15 -34.41 7.34
CA GLU A 300 -0.21 -33.76 6.08
C GLU A 300 0.91 -33.83 5.03
N GLY A 301 2.13 -34.24 5.43
CA GLY A 301 3.31 -34.27 4.57
C GLY A 301 4.07 -32.94 4.53
N ILE A 302 3.82 -32.04 5.48
CA ILE A 302 4.49 -30.74 5.59
C ILE A 302 5.73 -30.88 6.46
N ASN A 303 6.87 -30.32 6.04
CA ASN A 303 8.08 -30.33 6.84
C ASN A 303 7.98 -29.35 8.01
N VAL A 304 8.43 -29.77 9.20
CA VAL A 304 8.28 -28.97 10.41
C VAL A 304 9.60 -28.80 11.16
N ASN A 305 9.92 -27.56 11.52
CA ASN A 305 10.94 -27.23 12.51
C ASN A 305 10.26 -26.96 13.86
N ALA A 306 10.29 -27.93 14.77
CA ALA A 306 9.74 -27.76 16.12
C ALA A 306 10.70 -26.90 16.96
N THR A 307 10.27 -25.73 17.43
CA THR A 307 11.15 -24.74 18.11
C THR A 307 10.79 -24.52 19.57
N LEU A 308 11.65 -23.79 20.30
CA LEU A 308 11.51 -23.48 21.72
C LEU A 308 11.50 -24.72 22.63
N LEU A 309 12.33 -25.72 22.32
CA LEU A 309 12.54 -26.89 23.17
C LEU A 309 13.65 -26.62 24.19
N PHE A 310 13.36 -26.85 25.48
CA PHE A 310 14.30 -26.62 26.58
C PHE A 310 14.49 -27.85 27.51
N SER A 311 13.66 -28.88 27.36
CA SER A 311 13.68 -30.07 28.22
C SER A 311 13.60 -31.36 27.42
N GLN A 312 14.14 -32.45 28.00
CA GLN A 312 14.04 -33.80 27.45
C GLN A 312 12.57 -34.22 27.29
N GLU A 313 11.72 -33.94 28.28
CA GLU A 313 10.28 -34.24 28.26
C GLU A 313 9.57 -33.59 27.06
N ALA A 314 9.81 -32.30 26.81
CA ALA A 314 9.21 -31.61 25.67
C ALA A 314 9.71 -32.18 24.33
N TYR A 315 10.99 -32.56 24.25
CA TYR A 315 11.53 -33.23 23.07
C TYR A 315 10.89 -34.59 22.83
N GLU A 316 10.72 -35.42 23.87
CA GLU A 316 10.06 -36.73 23.76
C GLU A 316 8.63 -36.58 23.22
N GLN A 317 7.88 -35.58 23.68
CA GLN A 317 6.52 -35.30 23.18
C GLN A 317 6.51 -34.88 21.71
N VAL A 318 7.46 -34.04 21.29
CA VAL A 318 7.59 -33.63 19.88
C VAL A 318 8.03 -34.78 18.98
N ALA A 319 8.96 -35.63 19.44
CA ALA A 319 9.41 -36.81 18.71
C ALA A 319 8.27 -37.83 18.57
N GLU A 320 7.45 -38.02 19.60
CA GLU A 320 6.25 -38.86 19.52
C GLU A 320 5.24 -38.29 18.51
N ALA A 321 4.97 -36.98 18.56
CA ALA A 321 4.10 -36.29 17.60
C ALA A 321 4.60 -36.46 16.14
N TYR A 322 5.92 -36.43 15.93
CA TYR A 322 6.54 -36.69 14.63
C TYR A 322 6.33 -38.13 14.16
N ILE A 323 6.67 -39.12 14.99
CA ILE A 323 6.53 -40.54 14.64
C ILE A 323 5.07 -40.89 14.36
N ALA A 324 4.14 -40.49 15.23
CA ALA A 324 2.71 -40.71 15.04
C ALA A 324 2.16 -40.00 13.79
N GLY A 325 2.67 -38.80 13.49
CA GLY A 325 2.32 -38.07 12.28
C GLY A 325 2.75 -38.82 11.01
N LEU A 326 3.97 -39.35 10.99
CA LEU A 326 4.49 -40.17 9.89
C LEU A 326 3.68 -41.46 9.71
N GLU A 327 3.31 -42.13 10.80
CA GLU A 327 2.44 -43.32 10.75
C GLU A 327 1.11 -43.00 10.08
N LYS A 328 0.49 -41.88 10.46
CA LYS A 328 -0.77 -41.40 9.87
C LYS A 328 -0.59 -41.01 8.39
N PHE A 329 0.54 -40.42 8.02
CA PHE A 329 0.87 -40.07 6.63
C PHE A 329 1.08 -41.33 5.77
N ALA A 330 1.80 -42.33 6.29
CA ALA A 330 2.01 -43.62 5.65
C ALA A 330 0.69 -44.37 5.42
N ALA A 331 -0.19 -44.38 6.43
CA ALA A 331 -1.46 -45.10 6.38
C ALA A 331 -2.41 -44.61 5.26
N ARG A 332 -2.22 -43.38 4.76
CA ARG A 332 -2.96 -42.81 3.61
C ARG A 332 -2.17 -42.83 2.30
N GLY A 333 -1.05 -43.55 2.24
CA GLY A 333 -0.22 -43.72 1.05
C GLY A 333 0.75 -42.55 0.76
N GLY A 334 1.10 -41.75 1.77
CA GLY A 334 2.06 -40.65 1.64
C GLY A 334 3.50 -41.15 1.44
N ASP A 335 4.30 -40.40 0.68
CA ASP A 335 5.73 -40.68 0.48
C ASP A 335 6.58 -40.13 1.64
N LEU A 336 6.98 -41.00 2.56
CA LEU A 336 7.72 -40.63 3.76
C LEU A 336 9.10 -40.01 3.47
N LYS A 337 9.66 -40.19 2.26
CA LYS A 337 10.94 -39.60 1.88
C LYS A 337 10.89 -38.09 1.76
N ARG A 338 9.69 -37.53 1.56
CA ARG A 338 9.47 -36.10 1.34
C ARG A 338 9.21 -35.31 2.61
N VAL A 339 9.12 -35.98 3.77
CA VAL A 339 8.82 -35.33 5.05
C VAL A 339 10.08 -35.25 5.90
N GLY A 340 10.56 -34.03 6.09
CA GLY A 340 11.68 -33.70 6.97
C GLY A 340 11.22 -32.98 8.23
N SER A 341 11.91 -33.21 9.33
CA SER A 341 11.71 -32.46 10.56
C SER A 341 12.98 -32.30 11.37
N VAL A 342 13.08 -31.19 12.09
CA VAL A 342 14.12 -30.92 13.08
C VAL A 342 13.49 -30.48 14.40
N ALA A 343 14.13 -30.82 15.51
CA ALA A 343 13.75 -30.43 16.86
C ALA A 343 14.77 -29.42 17.40
N SER A 344 14.44 -28.13 17.31
CA SER A 344 15.30 -27.01 17.73
C SER A 344 15.35 -26.86 19.26
N PHE A 345 16.36 -27.49 19.84
CA PHE A 345 16.67 -27.53 21.26
C PHE A 345 17.62 -26.38 21.65
N PHE A 346 17.16 -25.49 22.52
CA PHE A 346 17.84 -24.24 22.86
C PHE A 346 18.90 -24.48 23.94
N ILE A 347 20.09 -23.90 23.74
CA ILE A 347 21.27 -24.15 24.60
C ILE A 347 21.55 -22.97 25.53
N SER A 348 22.09 -21.85 25.03
CA SER A 348 22.65 -20.79 25.89
C SER A 348 21.65 -20.14 26.86
N ARG A 349 20.35 -20.17 26.54
CA ARG A 349 19.29 -19.64 27.43
C ARG A 349 19.18 -20.45 28.73
N ILE A 350 19.43 -21.76 28.67
CA ILE A 350 19.39 -22.65 29.83
C ILE A 350 20.50 -22.27 30.82
N ASP A 351 21.74 -22.20 30.36
CA ASP A 351 22.86 -21.80 31.22
C ASP A 351 22.67 -20.39 31.75
N THR A 352 22.22 -19.44 30.92
CA THR A 352 21.96 -18.06 31.39
C THR A 352 20.96 -18.04 32.56
N ALA A 353 19.86 -18.80 32.46
CA ALA A 353 18.85 -18.87 33.52
C ALA A 353 19.37 -19.59 34.77
N ILE A 354 20.06 -20.72 34.61
CA ILE A 354 20.59 -21.52 35.72
C ILE A 354 21.74 -20.80 36.42
N ASP A 355 22.66 -20.19 35.69
CA ASP A 355 23.76 -19.42 36.24
C ASP A 355 23.24 -18.22 37.04
N THR A 356 22.18 -17.55 36.57
CA THR A 356 21.52 -16.48 37.34
C THR A 356 20.95 -17.00 38.67
N LEU A 357 20.32 -18.18 38.67
CA LEU A 357 19.83 -18.82 39.90
C LEU A 357 20.98 -19.22 40.84
N ILE A 358 22.07 -19.73 40.28
CA ILE A 358 23.29 -20.08 41.02
C ILE A 358 23.89 -18.82 41.66
N GLU A 359 24.09 -17.74 40.90
CA GLU A 359 24.63 -16.47 41.40
C GLU A 359 23.78 -15.89 42.52
N ALA A 360 22.45 -15.89 42.38
CA ALA A 360 21.54 -15.41 43.41
C ALA A 360 21.67 -16.22 44.71
N ARG A 361 21.88 -17.54 44.63
CA ARG A 361 22.10 -18.39 45.81
C ARG A 361 23.48 -18.22 46.43
N LEU A 362 24.51 -18.00 45.61
CA LEU A 362 25.88 -17.72 46.07
C LEU A 362 25.98 -16.39 46.84
N GLN A 363 25.04 -15.46 46.63
CA GLN A 363 24.94 -14.21 47.40
C GLN A 363 24.30 -14.40 48.80
N ALA A 364 23.63 -15.52 49.06
CA ALA A 364 23.05 -15.84 50.37
C ALA A 364 24.09 -16.51 51.29
N PRO A 365 24.00 -16.37 52.63
CA PRO A 365 24.89 -17.07 53.55
C PRO A 365 24.76 -18.59 53.37
N SER A 366 25.81 -19.23 52.83
CA SER A 366 25.86 -20.67 52.57
C SER A 366 27.17 -21.28 53.09
N HIS A 367 27.19 -22.59 53.31
CA HIS A 367 28.40 -23.30 53.74
C HIS A 367 29.37 -23.47 52.56
N ALA A 368 30.68 -23.40 52.80
CA ALA A 368 31.72 -23.50 51.75
C ALA A 368 31.60 -24.74 50.83
N LYS A 369 30.99 -25.82 51.32
CA LYS A 369 30.70 -27.03 50.53
C LYS A 369 29.60 -26.79 49.48
N GLU A 370 28.54 -26.07 49.85
CA GLU A 370 27.43 -25.68 48.97
C GLU A 370 27.90 -24.66 47.92
N GLU A 371 28.76 -23.72 48.31
CA GLU A 371 29.35 -22.76 47.37
C GLU A 371 30.19 -23.45 46.28
N ARG A 372 31.04 -24.40 46.67
CA ARG A 372 31.84 -25.20 45.72
C ARG A 372 30.96 -26.08 44.83
N PHE A 373 29.87 -26.60 45.37
CA PHE A 373 28.90 -27.42 44.65
C PHE A 373 28.17 -26.63 43.57
N LEU A 374 27.63 -25.45 43.92
CA LEU A 374 26.92 -24.56 43.00
C LEU A 374 27.85 -24.01 41.91
N ARG A 375 29.06 -23.57 42.24
CA ARG A 375 30.06 -23.13 41.23
C ARG A 375 30.48 -24.25 40.28
N GLY A 376 30.37 -25.50 40.71
CA GLY A 376 30.65 -26.68 39.88
C GLY A 376 29.64 -26.92 38.76
N LEU A 377 28.44 -26.31 38.85
CA LEU A 377 27.35 -26.43 37.88
C LEU A 377 27.35 -25.32 36.82
N THR A 378 28.00 -24.19 37.09
CA THR A 378 28.02 -23.00 36.23
C THR A 378 28.48 -23.34 34.80
N GLY A 379 27.64 -23.03 33.81
CA GLY A 379 27.91 -23.26 32.39
C GLY A 379 27.93 -24.73 31.93
N LYS A 380 27.40 -25.67 32.72
CA LYS A 380 27.39 -27.11 32.37
C LYS A 380 26.01 -27.67 32.09
N ALA A 381 24.96 -27.05 32.65
CA ALA A 381 23.63 -27.63 32.65
C ALA A 381 23.03 -27.75 31.24
N ALA A 382 23.21 -26.75 30.38
CA ALA A 382 22.70 -26.79 29.01
C ALA A 382 23.33 -27.91 28.17
N ILE A 383 24.65 -28.09 28.29
CA ILE A 383 25.38 -29.15 27.57
C ILE A 383 24.98 -30.53 28.10
N ALA A 384 24.90 -30.70 29.42
CA ALA A 384 24.47 -31.95 30.04
C ALA A 384 23.05 -32.32 29.58
N ASN A 385 22.11 -31.37 29.64
CA ASN A 385 20.74 -31.57 29.19
C ASN A 385 20.69 -31.97 27.70
N ALA A 386 21.43 -31.29 26.83
CA ALA A 386 21.50 -31.61 25.40
C ALA A 386 22.08 -33.00 25.11
N LYS A 387 23.16 -33.40 25.81
CA LYS A 387 23.76 -34.74 25.68
C LYS A 387 22.77 -35.84 26.06
N LEU A 388 22.00 -35.64 27.13
CA LEU A 388 20.97 -36.61 27.55
C LEU A 388 19.77 -36.64 26.61
N THR A 389 19.33 -35.48 26.10
CA THR A 389 18.31 -35.41 25.03
C THR A 389 18.78 -36.18 23.79
N TYR A 390 20.07 -36.12 23.44
CA TYR A 390 20.62 -36.92 22.33
C TYR A 390 20.58 -38.43 22.59
N GLN A 391 20.77 -38.89 23.84
CA GLN A 391 20.55 -40.30 24.16
C GLN A 391 19.08 -40.70 23.96
N ARG A 392 18.14 -39.85 24.40
CA ARG A 392 16.70 -40.07 24.14
C ARG A 392 16.37 -40.12 22.65
N TYR A 393 16.96 -39.25 21.84
CA TYR A 393 16.86 -39.32 20.39
C TYR A 393 17.29 -40.70 19.85
N ARG A 394 18.45 -41.21 20.27
CA ARG A 394 18.92 -42.53 19.82
C ARG A 394 17.98 -43.66 20.23
N GLU A 395 17.41 -43.59 21.43
CA GLU A 395 16.44 -44.58 21.92
C GLU A 395 15.16 -44.58 21.09
N LEU A 396 14.55 -43.41 20.88
CA LEU A 396 13.29 -43.27 20.14
C LEU A 396 13.41 -43.70 18.67
N PHE A 397 14.57 -43.47 18.05
CA PHE A 397 14.84 -43.78 16.64
C PHE A 397 15.63 -45.09 16.40
N SER A 398 15.60 -46.05 17.33
CA SER A 398 16.29 -47.35 17.16
C SER A 398 15.40 -48.61 17.25
N GLY A 399 14.14 -48.48 17.68
CA GLY A 399 13.21 -49.60 17.87
C GLY A 399 12.44 -50.06 16.63
N GLN A 400 11.70 -51.18 16.76
CA GLN A 400 10.93 -51.80 15.65
C GLN A 400 9.90 -50.85 15.02
N ARG A 401 9.24 -50.01 15.84
CA ARG A 401 8.29 -48.98 15.37
C ARG A 401 8.97 -48.03 14.38
N TRP A 402 10.15 -47.53 14.73
CA TRP A 402 10.92 -46.67 13.83
C TRP A 402 11.40 -47.41 12.59
N GLN A 403 11.94 -48.62 12.74
CA GLN A 403 12.45 -49.41 11.61
C GLN A 403 11.38 -49.69 10.55
N ALA A 404 10.10 -49.82 10.94
CA ALA A 404 8.98 -49.97 10.02
C ALA A 404 8.74 -48.72 9.15
N LEU A 405 8.95 -47.52 9.70
CA LEU A 405 8.85 -46.26 8.95
C LEU A 405 10.12 -46.02 8.13
N ALA A 406 11.30 -46.27 8.69
CA ALA A 406 12.57 -46.14 8.01
C ALA A 406 12.66 -47.06 6.77
N GLY A 407 12.12 -48.28 6.87
CA GLY A 407 12.01 -49.21 5.73
C GLY A 407 11.13 -48.71 4.58
N GLN A 408 10.27 -47.72 4.83
CA GLN A 408 9.47 -47.02 3.83
C GLN A 408 10.12 -45.70 3.35
N GLY A 409 11.31 -45.37 3.85
CA GLY A 409 12.07 -44.19 3.47
C GLY A 409 11.91 -42.99 4.41
N ALA A 410 11.28 -43.14 5.58
CA ALA A 410 11.21 -42.07 6.57
C ALA A 410 12.61 -41.71 7.10
N GLN A 411 12.83 -40.43 7.39
CA GLN A 411 14.07 -39.93 7.98
C GLN A 411 13.88 -39.53 9.44
N THR A 412 14.89 -39.67 10.30
CA THR A 412 14.74 -39.31 11.73
C THR A 412 14.54 -37.80 11.89
N GLN A 413 13.79 -37.37 12.92
CA GLN A 413 13.74 -35.95 13.29
C GLN A 413 15.04 -35.58 14.00
N ARG A 414 15.94 -34.89 13.31
CA ARG A 414 17.27 -34.55 13.87
C ARG A 414 17.12 -33.52 14.99
N LEU A 415 17.90 -33.70 16.06
CA LEU A 415 18.09 -32.63 17.04
C LEU A 415 18.86 -31.47 16.40
N LEU A 416 18.32 -30.28 16.56
CA LEU A 416 18.91 -29.04 16.10
C LEU A 416 19.31 -28.19 17.31
N TRP A 417 20.60 -27.94 17.48
CA TRP A 417 21.10 -27.08 18.55
C TRP A 417 20.89 -25.61 18.17
N ALA A 418 19.96 -24.96 18.88
CA ALA A 418 19.61 -23.56 18.68
C ALA A 418 20.17 -22.69 19.81
N SER A 419 20.34 -21.39 19.54
CA SER A 419 20.87 -20.46 20.53
C SER A 419 22.25 -20.87 21.06
N THR A 420 23.17 -21.18 20.14
CA THR A 420 24.52 -21.72 20.43
C THR A 420 25.62 -20.64 20.52
N SER A 421 25.26 -19.36 20.52
CA SER A 421 26.17 -18.27 20.88
C SER A 421 26.31 -18.16 22.41
N THR A 422 27.53 -18.06 22.95
CA THR A 422 27.69 -17.76 24.39
C THR A 422 27.06 -16.42 24.77
N LYS A 423 26.53 -16.34 25.99
CA LYS A 423 26.06 -15.09 26.62
C LYS A 423 26.99 -14.64 27.76
N ASN A 424 27.91 -15.50 28.18
CA ASN A 424 28.85 -15.23 29.25
C ASN A 424 30.25 -15.03 28.64
N PRO A 425 30.88 -13.86 28.82
CA PRO A 425 32.20 -13.57 28.26
C PRO A 425 33.32 -14.41 28.88
N ASN A 426 33.06 -15.08 30.01
CA ASN A 426 34.03 -15.97 30.65
C ASN A 426 34.07 -17.36 29.99
N TYR A 427 33.11 -17.67 29.12
CA TYR A 427 33.11 -18.92 28.35
C TYR A 427 33.80 -18.70 27.00
N ARG A 428 34.32 -19.78 26.42
CA ARG A 428 34.72 -19.75 25.00
C ARG A 428 33.48 -19.37 24.18
N ASP A 429 33.64 -18.43 23.27
CA ASP A 429 32.61 -17.94 22.35
C ASP A 429 32.03 -19.02 21.41
N VAL A 430 32.76 -20.12 21.27
CA VAL A 430 32.39 -21.31 20.48
C VAL A 430 32.02 -22.54 21.31
N VAL A 431 31.93 -22.43 22.64
CA VAL A 431 31.79 -23.58 23.56
C VAL A 431 30.63 -24.51 23.19
N TYR A 432 29.45 -23.96 22.89
CA TYR A 432 28.28 -24.78 22.59
C TYR A 432 28.36 -25.48 21.24
N VAL A 433 29.08 -24.92 20.28
CA VAL A 433 29.36 -25.61 19.03
C VAL A 433 30.33 -26.75 19.29
N GLU A 434 31.41 -26.50 20.03
CA GLU A 434 32.45 -27.50 20.34
C GLU A 434 31.96 -28.68 21.19
N GLU A 435 31.02 -28.45 22.11
CA GLU A 435 30.55 -29.46 23.06
C GLU A 435 29.37 -30.29 22.55
N LEU A 436 28.76 -29.90 21.43
CA LEU A 436 27.56 -30.57 20.89
C LEU A 436 27.76 -31.18 19.50
N ILE A 437 29.01 -31.38 19.07
CA ILE A 437 29.35 -32.02 17.80
C ILE A 437 29.02 -33.52 17.87
N GLY A 438 28.14 -34.00 17.01
CA GLY A 438 27.82 -35.42 16.91
C GLY A 438 26.94 -35.79 15.72
N PRO A 439 26.82 -37.10 15.44
CA PRO A 439 26.17 -37.59 14.23
C PRO A 439 24.66 -37.39 14.25
N GLU A 440 24.08 -37.21 13.08
CA GLU A 440 22.63 -36.99 12.87
C GLU A 440 22.08 -35.79 13.65
N THR A 441 22.86 -34.70 13.72
CA THR A 441 22.44 -33.45 14.36
C THR A 441 22.58 -32.26 13.42
N VAL A 442 21.90 -31.18 13.77
CA VAL A 442 22.03 -29.88 13.13
C VAL A 442 22.49 -28.88 14.20
N ASN A 443 23.32 -27.91 13.84
CA ASN A 443 23.59 -26.75 14.67
C ASN A 443 23.24 -25.47 13.89
N THR A 444 22.33 -24.66 14.44
CA THR A 444 21.93 -23.39 13.85
C THR A 444 22.73 -22.28 14.52
N ILE A 445 23.71 -21.74 13.79
CA ILE A 445 24.79 -20.91 14.32
C ILE A 445 24.62 -19.46 13.82
N PRO A 446 24.62 -18.45 14.71
CA PRO A 446 24.64 -17.05 14.30
C PRO A 446 25.96 -16.65 13.61
N PRO A 447 25.98 -15.63 12.72
CA PRO A 447 27.15 -15.26 11.94
C PRO A 447 28.44 -15.04 12.75
N ALA A 448 28.34 -14.36 13.90
CA ALA A 448 29.49 -14.10 14.76
C ALA A 448 30.11 -15.39 15.33
N THR A 449 29.28 -16.32 15.82
CA THR A 449 29.74 -17.61 16.35
C THR A 449 30.28 -18.51 15.23
N LEU A 450 29.69 -18.44 14.04
CA LEU A 450 30.21 -19.16 12.86
C LEU A 450 31.60 -18.66 12.47
N GLY A 451 31.80 -17.33 12.49
CA GLY A 451 33.10 -16.70 12.28
C GLY A 451 34.14 -17.11 13.31
N ALA A 452 33.80 -17.06 14.60
CA ALA A 452 34.67 -17.51 15.69
C ALA A 452 35.04 -18.99 15.57
N PHE A 453 34.07 -19.86 15.21
CA PHE A 453 34.34 -21.28 15.02
C PHE A 453 35.27 -21.53 13.84
N ARG A 454 35.09 -20.79 12.73
CA ARG A 454 35.99 -20.85 11.56
C ARG A 454 37.44 -20.52 11.94
N ASP A 455 37.64 -19.55 12.83
CA ASP A 455 38.95 -19.11 13.30
C ASP A 455 39.61 -20.12 14.24
N HIS A 456 38.95 -20.47 15.37
CA HIS A 456 39.60 -21.18 16.47
C HIS A 456 38.76 -22.32 17.11
N GLY A 457 37.70 -22.77 16.44
CA GLY A 457 36.86 -23.88 16.89
C GLY A 457 37.60 -25.22 16.97
N ARG A 458 37.30 -26.02 17.98
CA ARG A 458 37.92 -27.34 18.22
C ARG A 458 36.97 -28.48 17.87
N LEU A 459 37.41 -29.33 16.95
CA LEU A 459 36.66 -30.49 16.46
C LEU A 459 36.91 -31.73 17.31
N ARG A 460 35.84 -32.31 17.86
CA ARG A 460 35.82 -33.59 18.57
C ARG A 460 34.41 -34.17 18.55
N ALA A 461 34.23 -35.47 18.75
CA ALA A 461 32.91 -36.10 18.83
C ALA A 461 32.28 -35.92 20.22
N SER A 462 32.20 -34.67 20.67
CA SER A 462 31.90 -34.28 22.07
C SER A 462 30.54 -34.76 22.56
N LEU A 463 29.55 -34.86 21.66
CA LEU A 463 28.17 -35.20 22.03
C LEU A 463 28.03 -36.60 22.64
N THR A 464 28.96 -37.51 22.28
CA THR A 464 29.01 -38.89 22.80
C THR A 464 30.07 -39.11 23.87
N GLU A 465 30.87 -38.09 24.18
CA GLU A 465 31.90 -38.15 25.24
C GLU A 465 31.27 -37.89 26.61
N ASP A 466 31.77 -38.60 27.63
CA ASP A 466 31.51 -38.31 29.06
C ASP A 466 30.02 -38.16 29.43
N ILE A 467 29.21 -39.13 29.00
CA ILE A 467 27.75 -39.15 29.27
C ILE A 467 27.46 -39.32 30.76
N GLU A 468 28.31 -40.05 31.50
CA GLU A 468 28.19 -40.21 32.95
C GLU A 468 28.24 -38.86 33.67
N SER A 469 29.19 -37.97 33.29
CA SER A 469 29.24 -36.62 33.87
C SER A 469 28.00 -35.77 33.55
N ALA A 470 27.34 -36.00 32.41
CA ALA A 470 26.09 -35.32 32.10
C ALA A 470 24.96 -35.76 33.05
N TYR A 471 24.85 -37.06 33.37
CA TYR A 471 23.93 -37.57 34.39
C TYR A 471 24.24 -37.01 35.77
N ASP A 472 25.51 -36.98 36.16
CA ASP A 472 25.94 -36.42 37.44
C ASP A 472 25.59 -34.93 37.54
N THR A 473 25.78 -34.16 36.47
CA THR A 473 25.44 -32.73 36.42
C THR A 473 23.95 -32.50 36.65
N MET A 474 23.08 -33.27 35.97
CA MET A 474 21.62 -33.15 36.14
C MET A 474 21.16 -33.59 37.53
N THR A 475 21.77 -34.65 38.09
CA THR A 475 21.50 -35.11 39.45
C THR A 475 21.92 -34.05 40.47
N THR A 476 23.12 -33.49 40.31
CA THR A 476 23.68 -32.42 41.15
C THR A 476 22.80 -31.16 41.09
N LEU A 477 22.26 -30.81 39.91
CA LEU A 477 21.33 -29.69 39.76
C LEU A 477 20.04 -29.88 40.56
N ALA A 478 19.49 -31.10 40.53
CA ALA A 478 18.30 -31.47 41.31
C ALA A 478 18.58 -31.51 42.82
N GLU A 479 19.73 -32.04 43.25
CA GLU A 479 20.18 -32.03 44.65
C GLU A 479 20.41 -30.60 45.17
N ALA A 480 20.87 -29.70 44.30
CA ALA A 480 20.92 -28.27 44.57
C ALA A 480 19.53 -27.63 44.62
N GLY A 481 18.43 -28.35 44.42
CA GLY A 481 17.07 -27.82 44.44
C GLY A 481 16.78 -26.85 43.30
N ILE A 482 17.46 -26.97 42.16
CA ILE A 482 17.15 -26.22 40.93
C ILE A 482 16.37 -27.16 40.00
N SER A 483 15.08 -26.88 39.81
CA SER A 483 14.20 -27.67 38.96
C SER A 483 14.45 -27.35 37.48
N MET A 484 14.96 -28.32 36.71
CA MET A 484 15.12 -28.17 35.26
C MET A 484 13.77 -28.00 34.56
N LYS A 485 12.69 -28.60 35.11
CA LYS A 485 11.33 -28.44 34.58
C LYS A 485 10.86 -26.99 34.71
N ASP A 486 10.96 -26.42 35.90
CA ASP A 486 10.53 -25.03 36.16
C ASP A 486 11.34 -24.04 35.31
N VAL A 487 12.64 -24.29 35.13
CA VAL A 487 13.50 -23.50 34.24
C VAL A 487 13.04 -23.62 32.79
N ALA A 488 12.76 -24.83 32.30
CA ALA A 488 12.32 -25.06 30.93
C ALA A 488 10.95 -24.44 30.64
N ASP A 489 9.97 -24.61 31.53
CA ASP A 489 8.62 -24.05 31.39
C ASP A 489 8.69 -22.51 31.36
N LYS A 490 9.46 -21.92 32.27
CA LYS A 490 9.70 -20.47 32.27
C LYS A 490 10.36 -19.98 30.97
N LEU A 491 11.37 -20.70 30.47
CA LEU A 491 12.08 -20.33 29.24
C LEU A 491 11.21 -20.46 27.99
N LEU A 492 10.26 -21.40 27.98
CA LEU A 492 9.24 -21.52 26.93
C LEU A 492 8.34 -20.29 26.90
N ASP A 493 7.74 -19.92 28.03
CA ASP A 493 6.86 -18.76 28.14
C ASP A 493 7.60 -17.44 27.81
N GLU A 494 8.79 -17.25 28.36
CA GLU A 494 9.64 -16.09 28.04
C GLU A 494 10.05 -16.10 26.57
N GLY A 495 10.30 -17.27 25.98
CA GLY A 495 10.63 -17.42 24.58
C GLY A 495 9.51 -16.98 23.64
N VAL A 496 8.29 -17.46 23.89
CA VAL A 496 7.07 -17.07 23.14
C VAL A 496 6.84 -15.55 23.27
N LYS A 497 6.97 -15.01 24.48
CA LYS A 497 6.82 -13.58 24.73
C LYS A 497 7.86 -12.74 23.99
N LEU A 498 9.14 -13.12 24.06
CA LEU A 498 10.21 -12.40 23.36
C LEU A 498 10.00 -12.38 21.84
N PHE A 499 9.50 -13.47 21.26
CA PHE A 499 9.18 -13.50 19.83
C PHE A 499 7.93 -12.70 19.50
N SER A 500 6.90 -12.72 20.35
CA SER A 500 5.71 -11.88 20.21
C SER A 500 6.04 -10.39 20.28
N ASP A 501 6.90 -9.98 21.22
CA ASP A 501 7.36 -8.60 21.38
C ASP A 501 8.21 -8.15 20.18
N ALA A 502 9.11 -9.01 19.69
CA ALA A 502 9.90 -8.74 18.49
C ALA A 502 9.02 -8.61 17.24
N PHE A 503 8.02 -9.48 17.10
CA PHE A 503 7.08 -9.43 15.99
C PHE A 503 6.22 -8.16 16.05
N GLY A 504 5.72 -7.77 17.22
CA GLY A 504 5.00 -6.51 17.40
C GLY A 504 5.84 -5.27 17.05
N LYS A 505 7.15 -5.28 17.36
CA LYS A 505 8.08 -4.22 16.93
C LYS A 505 8.28 -4.18 15.42
N LEU A 506 8.46 -5.35 14.79
CA LEU A 506 8.57 -5.48 13.34
C LEU A 506 7.34 -4.92 12.63
N LEU A 507 6.13 -5.32 13.05
CA LEU A 507 4.89 -4.83 12.46
C LEU A 507 4.77 -3.29 12.59
N LYS A 508 5.08 -2.74 13.77
CA LYS A 508 5.11 -1.27 13.96
C LYS A 508 6.13 -0.57 13.07
N ALA A 509 7.30 -1.16 12.86
CA ALA A 509 8.31 -0.60 11.97
C ALA A 509 7.87 -0.61 10.51
N LEU A 510 7.21 -1.68 10.07
CA LEU A 510 6.62 -1.79 8.74
C LEU A 510 5.49 -0.78 8.53
N GLU A 511 4.60 -0.61 9.52
CA GLU A 511 3.59 0.45 9.48
C GLU A 511 4.24 1.83 9.35
N LYS A 512 5.29 2.10 10.14
CA LYS A 512 6.00 3.37 10.09
C LYS A 512 6.67 3.61 8.73
N GLN A 513 7.40 2.63 8.20
CA GLN A 513 8.09 2.77 6.91
C GLN A 513 7.11 2.91 5.74
N SER A 514 5.98 2.17 5.76
CA SER A 514 4.90 2.33 4.77
C SER A 514 4.30 3.75 4.83
N ARG A 515 4.09 4.31 6.03
CA ARG A 515 3.64 5.71 6.20
C ARG A 515 4.67 6.73 5.72
N GLU A 516 5.94 6.56 6.09
CA GLU A 516 7.02 7.49 5.74
C GLU A 516 7.32 7.49 4.22
N ALA A 517 7.20 6.34 3.55
CA ALA A 517 7.32 6.25 2.10
C ALA A 517 6.21 7.03 1.35
N GLY A 518 5.07 7.27 1.99
CA GLY A 518 3.98 8.11 1.47
C GLY A 518 4.01 9.57 1.94
N ALA A 519 4.82 9.93 2.93
CA ALA A 519 4.77 11.24 3.60
C ALA A 519 5.49 12.38 2.84
N GLY A 520 6.07 12.10 1.68
CA GLY A 520 7.08 12.98 1.06
C GLY A 520 6.61 14.04 0.07
N LYS A 521 5.34 14.09 -0.38
CA LYS A 521 5.00 14.91 -1.57
C LYS A 521 3.60 15.54 -1.64
N ILE A 522 2.72 15.33 -0.66
CA ILE A 522 1.37 15.92 -0.73
C ILE A 522 1.34 17.39 -0.29
N ASN A 523 0.36 18.14 -0.81
CA ASN A 523 0.04 19.52 -0.46
C ASN A 523 -0.01 19.70 1.06
N ARG A 524 0.67 20.71 1.60
CA ARG A 524 0.73 20.89 3.06
C ARG A 524 -0.52 21.59 3.57
N LEU A 525 -1.18 21.01 4.57
CA LEU A 525 -2.30 21.65 5.29
C LEU A 525 -1.84 22.15 6.66
N THR A 526 -2.11 23.42 6.95
CA THR A 526 -1.89 24.06 8.26
C THR A 526 -3.14 24.83 8.68
N TYR A 527 -3.27 25.12 9.97
CA TYR A 527 -4.41 25.88 10.48
C TYR A 527 -4.07 26.67 11.74
N ILE A 528 -4.78 27.78 11.92
CA ILE A 528 -4.78 28.62 13.12
C ILE A 528 -6.21 28.67 13.61
N LEU A 529 -6.45 28.09 14.80
CA LEU A 529 -7.78 28.00 15.40
C LEU A 529 -7.74 28.58 16.83
N PRO A 530 -8.82 29.26 17.29
CA PRO A 530 -8.98 29.60 18.70
C PRO A 530 -8.80 28.37 19.61
N LYS A 531 -8.20 28.54 20.79
CA LYS A 531 -7.80 27.42 21.67
C LYS A 531 -8.93 26.43 21.99
N THR A 532 -10.13 26.94 22.27
CA THR A 532 -11.32 26.12 22.54
C THR A 532 -11.74 25.31 21.32
N PHE A 533 -11.76 25.95 20.15
CA PHE A 533 -12.06 25.30 18.87
C PHE A 533 -11.02 24.23 18.53
N ALA A 534 -9.73 24.53 18.62
CA ALA A 534 -8.65 23.57 18.40
C ALA A 534 -8.76 22.32 19.31
N SER A 535 -9.17 22.51 20.57
CA SER A 535 -9.37 21.41 21.51
C SER A 535 -10.54 20.49 21.10
N VAL A 536 -11.65 21.06 20.61
CA VAL A 536 -12.80 20.26 20.14
C VAL A 536 -12.44 19.48 18.89
N VAL A 537 -11.74 20.10 17.93
CA VAL A 537 -11.24 19.41 16.72
C VAL A 537 -10.36 18.23 17.12
N LYS A 538 -9.39 18.45 18.03
CA LYS A 538 -8.50 17.37 18.51
C LYS A 538 -9.28 16.22 19.17
N ASN A 539 -10.31 16.53 19.95
CA ASN A 539 -11.14 15.50 20.57
C ASN A 539 -11.98 14.73 19.53
N SER A 540 -12.52 15.42 18.53
CA SER A 540 -13.26 14.78 17.45
C SER A 540 -12.37 13.88 16.59
N LEU A 541 -11.12 14.28 16.30
CA LEU A 541 -10.16 13.41 15.60
C LEU A 541 -9.83 12.14 16.39
N ARG A 542 -9.61 12.26 17.71
CA ARG A 542 -9.41 11.10 18.60
C ARG A 542 -10.61 10.17 18.62
N GLU A 543 -11.82 10.71 18.61
CA GLU A 543 -13.06 9.93 18.51
C GLU A 543 -13.13 9.19 17.16
N TRP A 544 -12.80 9.87 16.06
CA TRP A 544 -12.71 9.28 14.73
C TRP A 544 -11.73 8.11 14.68
N HIS A 545 -10.55 8.27 15.29
CA HIS A 545 -9.56 7.20 15.42
C HIS A 545 -10.10 6.03 16.27
N ALA A 546 -10.57 6.32 17.49
CA ALA A 546 -11.02 5.30 18.44
C ALA A 546 -12.20 4.46 17.93
N GLN A 547 -13.10 5.06 17.15
CA GLN A 547 -14.27 4.37 16.57
C GLN A 547 -14.01 3.80 15.17
N GLY A 548 -12.78 3.93 14.64
CA GLY A 548 -12.44 3.45 13.30
C GLY A 548 -13.26 4.10 12.18
N LYS A 549 -13.67 5.36 12.34
CA LYS A 549 -14.58 6.05 11.39
C LYS A 549 -13.98 6.20 9.98
N VAL A 550 -12.66 6.31 9.87
CA VAL A 550 -11.96 6.30 8.57
C VAL A 550 -12.18 4.95 7.87
N ARG A 551 -12.06 3.83 8.59
CA ARG A 551 -12.34 2.49 8.02
C ARG A 551 -13.80 2.33 7.61
N LYS A 552 -14.73 2.90 8.37
CA LYS A 552 -16.16 2.92 8.03
C LYS A 552 -16.43 3.69 6.75
N LEU A 553 -15.83 4.88 6.58
CA LEU A 553 -15.94 5.68 5.36
C LEU A 553 -15.46 4.87 4.14
N TRP A 554 -14.26 4.30 4.22
CA TRP A 554 -13.70 3.47 3.15
C TRP A 554 -14.46 2.16 2.91
N GLY A 555 -15.04 1.58 3.98
CA GLY A 555 -15.92 0.43 3.93
C GLY A 555 -17.34 0.74 3.47
N ARG A 556 -17.64 1.98 3.07
CA ARG A 556 -18.95 2.45 2.60
C ARG A 556 -20.09 2.25 3.62
N ASP A 557 -19.77 2.35 4.91
CA ASP A 557 -20.72 2.16 6.00
C ASP A 557 -21.61 3.41 6.17
N ALA A 558 -22.87 3.29 5.75
CA ALA A 558 -23.86 4.38 5.82
C ALA A 558 -24.15 4.85 7.26
N SER A 559 -23.85 4.04 8.30
CA SER A 559 -24.03 4.44 9.70
C SER A 559 -23.14 5.60 10.14
N LEU A 560 -22.16 5.97 9.32
CA LEU A 560 -21.33 7.15 9.53
C LEU A 560 -22.11 8.47 9.32
N TRP A 561 -23.21 8.43 8.58
CA TRP A 561 -24.08 9.57 8.26
C TRP A 561 -25.50 9.34 8.78
N THR A 562 -26.49 9.23 7.89
CA THR A 562 -27.91 9.05 8.26
C THR A 562 -28.36 7.59 8.23
N GLY A 563 -27.54 6.67 7.71
CA GLY A 563 -27.86 5.24 7.61
C GLY A 563 -28.87 4.89 6.52
N LYS A 564 -29.01 5.71 5.49
CA LYS A 564 -29.91 5.53 4.35
C LYS A 564 -29.15 4.96 3.15
N ASP A 565 -29.09 5.67 2.03
CA ASP A 565 -28.55 5.23 0.74
C ASP A 565 -27.09 5.67 0.51
N GLU A 566 -26.42 6.26 1.50
CA GLU A 566 -25.06 6.83 1.35
C GLU A 566 -24.04 5.82 0.81
N SER A 567 -24.17 4.54 1.17
CA SER A 567 -23.27 3.46 0.72
C SER A 567 -23.24 3.28 -0.80
N GLN A 568 -24.26 3.76 -1.52
CA GLN A 568 -24.38 3.66 -2.98
C GLN A 568 -23.61 4.74 -3.72
N TRP A 569 -23.13 5.79 -3.05
CA TRP A 569 -22.57 7.00 -3.69
C TRP A 569 -21.06 7.18 -3.49
N LEU A 570 -20.39 6.17 -2.93
CA LEU A 570 -18.98 6.18 -2.55
C LEU A 570 -18.07 5.50 -3.59
N GLY A 571 -18.47 5.50 -4.87
CA GLY A 571 -17.63 4.99 -5.95
C GLY A 571 -16.34 5.78 -6.17
N TRP A 572 -16.35 7.07 -5.82
CA TRP A 572 -15.23 8.00 -6.01
C TRP A 572 -13.99 7.66 -5.17
N LEU A 573 -14.13 6.91 -4.07
CA LEU A 573 -13.01 6.51 -3.22
C LEU A 573 -11.93 5.70 -3.96
N GLY A 574 -12.33 4.91 -4.97
CA GLY A 574 -11.42 4.07 -5.76
C GLY A 574 -11.15 4.59 -7.18
N ILE A 575 -11.69 5.75 -7.56
CA ILE A 575 -11.74 6.17 -8.96
C ILE A 575 -10.36 6.37 -9.57
N THR A 576 -9.38 6.86 -8.79
CA THR A 576 -8.01 7.08 -9.27
C THR A 576 -7.36 5.78 -9.72
N ASN A 577 -7.50 4.70 -8.94
CA ASN A 577 -7.00 3.37 -9.29
C ASN A 577 -7.67 2.83 -10.56
N ASP A 578 -8.99 2.98 -10.66
CA ASP A 578 -9.74 2.55 -11.85
C ASP A 578 -9.34 3.33 -13.10
N GLN A 579 -9.07 4.63 -12.96
CA GLN A 579 -8.60 5.49 -14.04
C GLN A 579 -7.20 5.11 -14.52
N LEU A 580 -6.26 4.92 -13.60
CA LEU A 580 -4.89 4.49 -13.91
C LEU A 580 -4.87 3.11 -14.58
N ALA A 581 -5.68 2.16 -14.10
CA ALA A 581 -5.81 0.83 -14.69
C ALA A 581 -6.31 0.86 -16.15
N HIS A 582 -7.08 1.89 -16.52
CA HIS A 582 -7.70 2.06 -17.83
C HIS A 582 -7.22 3.32 -18.57
N ILE A 583 -6.00 3.79 -18.25
CA ILE A 583 -5.45 5.08 -18.69
C ILE A 583 -5.36 5.22 -20.22
N GLN A 584 -5.24 4.10 -20.93
CA GLN A 584 -5.08 4.07 -22.39
C GLN A 584 -6.22 4.77 -23.14
N ARG A 585 -7.46 4.73 -22.62
CA ARG A 585 -8.58 5.44 -23.27
C ARG A 585 -8.42 6.96 -23.22
N LEU A 586 -7.83 7.48 -22.13
CA LEU A 586 -7.57 8.91 -21.96
C LEU A 586 -6.40 9.34 -22.86
N ILE A 587 -5.37 8.51 -22.98
CA ILE A 587 -4.26 8.74 -23.93
C ILE A 587 -4.78 8.79 -25.38
N GLN A 588 -5.65 7.86 -25.76
CA GLN A 588 -6.23 7.81 -27.10
C GLN A 588 -7.05 9.07 -27.44
N ILE A 589 -7.89 9.57 -26.52
CA ILE A 589 -8.66 10.78 -26.80
C ILE A 589 -7.78 12.03 -26.85
N THR A 590 -6.69 12.09 -26.08
CA THR A 590 -5.66 13.14 -26.21
C THR A 590 -5.05 13.15 -27.61
N GLU A 591 -4.70 11.97 -28.15
CA GLU A 591 -4.15 11.86 -29.51
C GLU A 591 -5.16 12.28 -30.58
N VAL A 592 -6.43 11.93 -30.40
CA VAL A 592 -7.51 12.39 -31.30
C VAL A 592 -7.66 13.90 -31.22
N ALA A 593 -7.71 14.50 -30.03
CA ALA A 593 -7.80 15.95 -29.88
C ALA A 593 -6.65 16.68 -30.59
N ARG A 594 -5.44 16.12 -30.52
CA ARG A 594 -4.25 16.67 -31.19
C ARG A 594 -4.28 16.51 -32.72
N SER A 595 -4.80 15.38 -33.22
CA SER A 595 -4.73 15.02 -34.65
C SER A 595 -5.96 15.41 -35.46
N ALA A 596 -7.12 15.59 -34.83
CA ALA A 596 -8.39 15.88 -35.50
C ALA A 596 -8.50 17.31 -36.04
N GLY A 597 -7.57 18.20 -35.71
CA GLY A 597 -7.48 19.55 -36.27
C GLY A 597 -8.54 20.55 -35.76
N PHE A 598 -9.21 20.25 -34.64
CA PHE A 598 -10.11 21.21 -33.99
C PHE A 598 -9.32 22.37 -33.38
N SER A 599 -9.81 23.60 -33.55
CA SER A 599 -9.25 24.79 -32.91
C SER A 599 -9.94 25.14 -31.60
N HIS A 600 -11.20 24.69 -31.43
CA HIS A 600 -12.00 24.96 -30.24
C HIS A 600 -12.67 23.69 -29.70
N VAL A 601 -12.91 23.67 -28.40
CA VAL A 601 -13.80 22.73 -27.73
C VAL A 601 -14.84 23.52 -26.96
N LEU A 602 -16.12 23.22 -27.17
CA LEU A 602 -17.21 23.80 -26.39
C LEU A 602 -17.90 22.71 -25.57
N LEU A 603 -17.70 22.75 -24.25
CA LEU A 603 -18.40 21.88 -23.32
C LEU A 603 -19.77 22.45 -22.98
N LEU A 604 -20.80 21.63 -23.20
CA LEU A 604 -22.21 21.90 -22.94
C LEU A 604 -22.62 21.05 -21.73
N GLY A 605 -22.62 21.65 -20.54
CA GLY A 605 -22.78 20.93 -19.28
C GLY A 605 -23.39 21.78 -18.19
N MET A 606 -23.60 21.20 -17.01
CA MET A 606 -24.14 21.91 -15.86
C MET A 606 -23.67 21.28 -14.54
N GLY A 607 -23.38 22.11 -13.53
CA GLY A 607 -22.95 21.67 -12.20
C GLY A 607 -21.66 20.84 -12.25
N GLY A 608 -21.69 19.64 -11.65
CA GLY A 608 -20.50 18.79 -11.55
C GLY A 608 -19.99 18.30 -12.92
N SER A 609 -20.84 18.38 -13.95
CA SER A 609 -20.50 18.05 -15.34
C SER A 609 -19.83 19.20 -16.12
N SER A 610 -19.65 20.39 -15.51
CA SER A 610 -19.03 21.56 -16.14
C SER A 610 -17.93 22.22 -15.28
N LEU A 611 -18.14 22.32 -13.97
CA LEU A 611 -17.29 23.13 -13.09
C LEU A 611 -15.84 22.64 -13.02
N CYS A 612 -15.62 21.34 -12.87
CA CYS A 612 -14.25 20.78 -12.86
C CYS A 612 -13.50 21.12 -14.16
N SER A 613 -14.14 20.97 -15.33
CA SER A 613 -13.53 21.31 -16.61
C SER A 613 -13.20 22.81 -16.74
N GLU A 614 -14.01 23.68 -16.13
CA GLU A 614 -13.69 25.11 -16.04
C GLU A 614 -12.47 25.36 -15.14
N VAL A 615 -12.36 24.67 -13.99
CA VAL A 615 -11.16 24.75 -13.12
C VAL A 615 -9.90 24.41 -13.92
N MET A 616 -9.92 23.30 -14.65
CA MET A 616 -8.79 22.87 -15.48
C MET A 616 -8.46 23.91 -16.55
N LYS A 617 -9.47 24.39 -17.28
CA LYS A 617 -9.31 25.41 -18.32
C LYS A 617 -8.69 26.69 -17.78
N LEU A 618 -9.17 27.18 -16.64
CA LEU A 618 -8.69 28.44 -16.05
C LEU A 618 -7.28 28.31 -15.48
N THR A 619 -6.92 27.12 -14.99
CA THR A 619 -5.61 26.87 -14.40
C THR A 619 -4.53 26.62 -15.45
N PHE A 620 -4.80 25.76 -16.43
CA PHE A 620 -3.81 25.34 -17.43
C PHE A 620 -3.81 26.20 -18.69
N GLY A 621 -4.87 26.98 -18.93
CA GLY A 621 -5.01 27.82 -20.11
C GLY A 621 -5.03 27.01 -21.40
N THR A 622 -4.54 27.59 -22.50
CA THR A 622 -4.44 26.91 -23.79
C THR A 622 -3.08 26.23 -23.91
N ILE A 623 -3.08 24.92 -24.16
CA ILE A 623 -1.86 24.12 -24.36
C ILE A 623 -1.53 24.05 -25.86
N SER A 624 -0.28 24.32 -26.21
CA SER A 624 0.17 24.31 -27.61
C SER A 624 -0.08 22.96 -28.27
N GLY A 625 -0.72 22.98 -29.45
CA GLY A 625 -1.07 21.79 -30.22
C GLY A 625 -2.41 21.14 -29.86
N PHE A 626 -3.17 21.75 -28.93
CA PHE A 626 -4.51 21.31 -28.52
C PHE A 626 -5.55 22.42 -28.72
N PRO A 627 -6.85 22.08 -28.84
CA PRO A 627 -7.91 23.06 -29.00
C PRO A 627 -8.14 23.89 -27.73
N GLU A 628 -8.64 25.12 -27.90
CA GLU A 628 -9.06 25.96 -26.79
C GLU A 628 -10.38 25.46 -26.18
N LEU A 629 -10.37 25.07 -24.90
CA LEU A 629 -11.57 24.67 -24.18
C LEU A 629 -12.36 25.89 -23.68
N SER A 630 -13.67 25.86 -23.90
CA SER A 630 -14.67 26.77 -23.33
C SER A 630 -15.81 25.98 -22.70
N VAL A 631 -16.35 26.48 -21.59
CA VAL A 631 -17.44 25.85 -20.84
C VAL A 631 -18.67 26.74 -20.90
N LEU A 632 -19.79 26.21 -21.39
CA LEU A 632 -21.09 26.89 -21.44
C LEU A 632 -22.09 26.14 -20.56
N ASP A 633 -22.43 26.77 -19.44
CA ASP A 633 -23.34 26.26 -18.42
C ASP A 633 -24.42 27.30 -18.05
N SER A 634 -24.92 28.00 -19.08
CA SER A 634 -25.97 29.00 -18.94
C SER A 634 -27.04 28.85 -20.02
N THR A 635 -28.27 29.20 -19.67
CA THR A 635 -29.43 29.28 -20.58
C THR A 635 -29.75 30.72 -20.97
N ASP A 636 -28.94 31.69 -20.53
CA ASP A 636 -29.12 33.08 -20.92
C ASP A 636 -28.89 33.25 -22.44
N PRO A 637 -29.89 33.77 -23.20
CA PRO A 637 -29.78 33.91 -24.65
C PRO A 637 -28.58 34.72 -25.12
N ALA A 638 -28.25 35.81 -24.41
CA ALA A 638 -27.10 36.65 -24.76
C ALA A 638 -25.79 35.88 -24.53
N GLN A 639 -25.68 35.14 -23.42
CA GLN A 639 -24.52 34.30 -23.15
C GLN A 639 -24.36 33.16 -24.17
N VAL A 640 -25.43 32.45 -24.52
CA VAL A 640 -25.39 31.39 -25.55
C VAL A 640 -24.92 31.98 -26.88
N LYS A 641 -25.44 33.15 -27.26
CA LYS A 641 -25.04 33.84 -28.49
C LYS A 641 -23.58 34.30 -28.46
N ALA A 642 -23.11 34.81 -27.32
CA ALA A 642 -21.73 35.24 -27.13
C ALA A 642 -20.76 34.05 -27.30
N PHE A 643 -21.11 32.87 -26.78
CA PHE A 643 -20.30 31.65 -26.97
C PHE A 643 -20.33 31.13 -28.40
N GLU A 644 -21.47 31.17 -29.10
CA GLU A 644 -21.50 30.88 -30.56
C GLU A 644 -20.54 31.80 -31.32
N GLY A 645 -20.44 33.07 -30.94
CA GLY A 645 -19.52 34.04 -31.56
C GLY A 645 -18.04 33.86 -31.19
N LYS A 646 -17.71 33.10 -30.14
CA LYS A 646 -16.32 32.85 -29.70
C LYS A 646 -15.64 31.69 -30.41
N VAL A 647 -16.42 30.80 -31.04
CA VAL A 647 -15.90 29.56 -31.62
C VAL A 647 -16.11 29.51 -33.12
N ASP A 648 -15.15 28.97 -33.85
CA ASP A 648 -15.36 28.55 -35.24
C ASP A 648 -16.09 27.20 -35.28
N LEU A 649 -17.40 27.24 -35.53
CA LEU A 649 -18.27 26.06 -35.53
C LEU A 649 -17.71 24.90 -36.39
N LYS A 650 -17.12 25.19 -37.57
CA LYS A 650 -16.57 24.14 -38.45
C LYS A 650 -15.34 23.44 -37.86
N ASN A 651 -14.61 24.11 -36.98
CA ASN A 651 -13.39 23.60 -36.36
C ASN A 651 -13.58 23.41 -34.84
N THR A 652 -14.82 23.23 -34.39
CA THR A 652 -15.16 23.02 -32.98
C THR A 652 -15.54 21.56 -32.69
N LEU A 653 -15.05 21.03 -31.58
CA LEU A 653 -15.54 19.81 -30.95
C LEU A 653 -16.49 20.16 -29.80
N PHE A 654 -17.70 19.63 -29.80
CA PHE A 654 -18.68 19.82 -28.73
C PHE A 654 -18.65 18.64 -27.77
N ILE A 655 -18.59 18.92 -26.46
CA ILE A 655 -18.70 17.90 -25.41
C ILE A 655 -20.05 18.07 -24.72
N VAL A 656 -20.96 17.12 -24.90
CA VAL A 656 -22.26 17.11 -24.21
C VAL A 656 -22.13 16.30 -22.92
N SER A 657 -22.08 17.00 -21.79
CA SER A 657 -21.77 16.43 -20.49
C SER A 657 -23.05 16.38 -19.63
N SER A 658 -23.65 15.19 -19.51
CA SER A 658 -24.89 15.01 -18.75
C SER A 658 -25.04 13.56 -18.28
N LYS A 659 -24.96 13.35 -16.95
CA LYS A 659 -25.05 12.02 -16.33
C LYS A 659 -26.33 11.26 -16.68
N SER A 660 -27.50 11.85 -16.41
CA SER A 660 -28.81 11.23 -16.65
C SER A 660 -29.33 11.41 -18.08
N GLY A 661 -28.79 12.40 -18.81
CA GLY A 661 -29.37 12.87 -20.07
C GLY A 661 -30.75 13.53 -19.94
N SER A 662 -31.23 13.82 -18.72
CA SER A 662 -32.55 14.44 -18.46
C SER A 662 -32.48 15.88 -17.95
N THR A 663 -31.28 16.41 -17.74
CA THR A 663 -31.03 17.81 -17.36
C THR A 663 -31.37 18.71 -18.55
N ILE A 664 -32.22 19.73 -18.35
CA ILE A 664 -32.78 20.50 -19.46
C ILE A 664 -31.69 21.31 -20.19
N GLU A 665 -30.74 21.87 -19.45
CA GLU A 665 -29.76 22.83 -19.95
C GLU A 665 -28.78 22.21 -20.95
N PRO A 666 -28.08 21.09 -20.67
CA PRO A 666 -27.23 20.43 -21.66
C PRO A 666 -28.00 19.97 -22.89
N ASN A 667 -29.27 19.55 -22.72
CA ASN A 667 -30.10 19.08 -23.84
C ASN A 667 -30.48 20.21 -24.80
N ILE A 668 -30.94 21.36 -24.29
CA ILE A 668 -31.32 22.49 -25.16
C ILE A 668 -30.09 23.17 -25.79
N LEU A 669 -28.96 23.21 -25.06
CA LEU A 669 -27.67 23.64 -25.62
C LEU A 669 -27.24 22.71 -26.75
N LYS A 670 -27.29 21.39 -26.54
CA LYS A 670 -27.02 20.40 -27.58
C LYS A 670 -27.94 20.60 -28.78
N GLN A 671 -29.25 20.76 -28.57
CA GLN A 671 -30.21 20.97 -29.66
C GLN A 671 -29.85 22.20 -30.50
N TYR A 672 -29.53 23.31 -29.84
CA TYR A 672 -29.12 24.54 -30.50
C TYR A 672 -27.86 24.35 -31.34
N PHE A 673 -26.74 23.95 -30.74
CA PHE A 673 -25.48 23.81 -31.47
C PHE A 673 -25.51 22.71 -32.52
N PHE A 674 -26.25 21.62 -32.29
CA PHE A 674 -26.40 20.55 -33.28
C PHE A 674 -27.21 21.01 -34.50
N ASP A 675 -28.26 21.82 -34.32
CA ASP A 675 -29.00 22.44 -35.43
C ASP A 675 -28.12 23.41 -36.22
N ARG A 676 -27.34 24.26 -35.53
CA ARG A 676 -26.37 25.17 -36.18
C ARG A 676 -25.33 24.40 -36.99
N MET A 677 -24.79 23.31 -36.45
CA MET A 677 -23.87 22.42 -37.17
C MET A 677 -24.54 21.71 -38.34
N THR A 678 -25.77 21.22 -38.17
CA THR A 678 -26.53 20.57 -39.23
C THR A 678 -26.78 21.51 -40.40
N GLN A 679 -27.12 22.77 -40.13
CA GLN A 679 -27.27 23.81 -41.16
C GLN A 679 -25.95 24.12 -41.88
N LEU A 680 -24.81 23.94 -41.21
CA LEU A 680 -23.49 24.32 -41.71
C LEU A 680 -22.78 23.21 -42.50
N VAL A 681 -22.85 21.98 -42.02
CA VAL A 681 -22.10 20.82 -42.58
C VAL A 681 -22.99 19.63 -42.93
N GLY A 682 -24.30 19.70 -42.64
CA GLY A 682 -25.24 18.59 -42.84
C GLY A 682 -25.26 17.61 -41.67
N VAL A 683 -26.38 16.88 -41.53
CA VAL A 683 -26.65 16.03 -40.35
C VAL A 683 -25.61 14.91 -40.14
N LYS A 684 -25.10 14.32 -41.23
CA LYS A 684 -24.12 13.22 -41.15
C LYS A 684 -22.78 13.68 -40.60
N GLU A 685 -22.32 14.86 -41.02
CA GLU A 685 -21.04 15.42 -40.57
C GLU A 685 -21.19 16.05 -39.18
N ALA A 686 -22.35 16.64 -38.87
CA ALA A 686 -22.60 17.30 -37.59
C ALA A 686 -22.28 16.38 -36.40
N GLY A 687 -22.70 15.10 -36.42
CA GLY A 687 -22.41 14.13 -35.36
C GLY A 687 -20.91 13.93 -35.08
N CYS A 688 -20.06 13.99 -36.11
CA CYS A 688 -18.61 13.81 -35.98
C CYS A 688 -17.91 14.94 -35.19
N HIS A 689 -18.61 16.04 -34.94
CA HIS A 689 -18.19 17.16 -34.09
C HIS A 689 -18.66 17.05 -32.64
N PHE A 690 -19.36 15.98 -32.25
CA PHE A 690 -19.88 15.85 -30.89
C PHE A 690 -19.35 14.60 -30.21
N ILE A 691 -19.08 14.71 -28.91
CA ILE A 691 -18.91 13.59 -27.99
C ILE A 691 -19.88 13.72 -26.82
N ALA A 692 -20.23 12.60 -26.21
CA ALA A 692 -21.04 12.58 -24.99
C ALA A 692 -20.24 12.01 -23.81
N ILE A 693 -20.44 12.61 -22.64
CA ILE A 693 -20.04 12.03 -21.34
C ILE A 693 -21.31 11.83 -20.52
N THR A 694 -21.64 10.58 -20.23
CA THR A 694 -22.95 10.20 -19.66
C THR A 694 -22.88 8.87 -18.93
N ASP A 695 -23.87 8.52 -18.10
CA ASP A 695 -23.98 7.16 -17.58
C ASP A 695 -24.42 6.14 -18.65
N PRO A 696 -24.04 4.86 -18.50
CA PRO A 696 -24.58 3.76 -19.29
C PRO A 696 -26.11 3.67 -19.20
N GLY A 697 -26.76 3.45 -20.34
CA GLY A 697 -28.21 3.30 -20.47
C GLY A 697 -29.01 4.61 -20.41
N SER A 698 -28.34 5.77 -20.33
CA SER A 698 -29.02 7.06 -20.20
C SER A 698 -29.73 7.49 -21.49
N ARG A 699 -30.60 8.51 -21.37
CA ARG A 699 -31.20 9.17 -22.54
C ARG A 699 -30.14 9.86 -23.42
N MET A 700 -29.07 10.39 -22.83
CA MET A 700 -28.01 11.05 -23.60
C MET A 700 -27.21 10.06 -24.43
N GLN A 701 -26.99 8.83 -23.94
CA GLN A 701 -26.38 7.77 -24.75
C GLN A 701 -27.23 7.51 -26.01
N GLN A 702 -28.54 7.33 -25.85
CA GLN A 702 -29.45 7.08 -26.98
C GLN A 702 -29.44 8.24 -27.99
N ILE A 703 -29.40 9.48 -27.50
CA ILE A 703 -29.28 10.68 -28.36
C ILE A 703 -27.95 10.67 -29.10
N ALA A 704 -26.84 10.43 -28.40
CA ALA A 704 -25.50 10.42 -28.99
C ALA A 704 -25.37 9.34 -30.07
N GLU A 705 -25.89 8.14 -29.83
CA GLU A 705 -25.90 7.04 -30.80
C GLU A 705 -26.80 7.36 -32.00
N SER A 706 -28.00 7.89 -31.77
CA SER A 706 -28.94 8.28 -32.84
C SER A 706 -28.38 9.39 -33.73
N ASP A 707 -27.69 10.36 -33.14
CA ASP A 707 -27.16 11.52 -33.83
C ASP A 707 -25.73 11.31 -34.36
N GLY A 708 -25.18 10.09 -34.22
CA GLY A 708 -23.89 9.70 -34.79
C GLY A 708 -22.71 10.41 -34.14
N PHE A 709 -22.74 10.59 -32.82
CA PHE A 709 -21.64 11.21 -32.09
C PHE A 709 -20.35 10.40 -32.23
N ARG A 710 -19.23 11.09 -32.27
CA ARG A 710 -17.90 10.49 -32.48
C ARG A 710 -17.53 9.51 -31.38
N TYR A 711 -17.80 9.86 -30.12
CA TYR A 711 -17.53 9.03 -28.95
C TYR A 711 -18.58 9.20 -27.87
N VAL A 712 -18.77 8.15 -27.08
CA VAL A 712 -19.53 8.15 -25.83
C VAL A 712 -18.61 7.63 -24.73
N PHE A 713 -18.34 8.47 -23.74
CA PHE A 713 -17.59 8.12 -22.53
C PHE A 713 -18.57 7.87 -21.38
N PHE A 714 -18.31 6.81 -20.61
CA PHE A 714 -19.22 6.36 -19.58
C PHE A 714 -18.81 6.80 -18.18
N GLY A 715 -19.76 7.43 -17.49
CA GLY A 715 -19.72 7.69 -16.06
C GLY A 715 -20.00 6.45 -15.22
N TRP A 716 -19.87 6.62 -13.91
CA TRP A 716 -20.13 5.58 -12.92
C TRP A 716 -21.39 5.94 -12.13
N ALA A 717 -22.39 5.06 -12.16
CA ALA A 717 -23.70 5.32 -11.54
C ALA A 717 -23.57 5.66 -10.05
N ASN A 718 -22.63 5.02 -9.35
CA ASN A 718 -22.33 5.19 -7.92
C ASN A 718 -21.42 6.40 -7.57
N ILE A 719 -21.19 7.33 -8.51
CA ILE A 719 -20.42 8.57 -8.27
C ILE A 719 -21.33 9.79 -8.48
N GLY A 720 -21.67 10.52 -7.42
CA GLY A 720 -22.47 11.75 -7.53
C GLY A 720 -21.81 12.80 -8.42
N GLY A 721 -22.60 13.66 -9.08
CA GLY A 721 -22.07 14.62 -10.07
C GLY A 721 -20.96 15.53 -9.53
N ARG A 722 -21.11 16.06 -8.31
CA ARG A 722 -20.09 16.91 -7.66
C ARG A 722 -18.84 16.15 -7.20
N TYR A 723 -18.91 14.82 -7.05
CA TYR A 723 -17.78 13.91 -6.73
C TYR A 723 -17.18 13.26 -7.99
N SER A 724 -17.45 13.82 -9.18
CA SER A 724 -17.07 13.21 -10.47
C SER A 724 -15.83 13.87 -11.12
N ALA A 725 -15.16 14.78 -10.41
CA ALA A 725 -14.02 15.54 -10.93
C ALA A 725 -12.87 14.63 -11.41
N LEU A 726 -12.62 13.52 -10.70
CA LEU A 726 -11.61 12.52 -11.04
C LEU A 726 -12.14 11.37 -11.90
N SER A 727 -13.38 11.48 -12.40
CA SER A 727 -13.97 10.52 -13.34
C SER A 727 -13.85 11.03 -14.79
N ASP A 728 -14.42 10.32 -15.76
CA ASP A 728 -14.44 10.74 -17.17
C ASP A 728 -15.10 12.12 -17.35
N PHE A 729 -16.00 12.54 -16.45
CA PHE A 729 -16.59 13.89 -16.47
C PHE A 729 -15.56 15.01 -16.34
N GLY A 730 -14.48 14.81 -15.59
CA GLY A 730 -13.37 15.78 -15.49
C GLY A 730 -12.17 15.42 -16.38
N LEU A 731 -11.82 14.13 -16.45
CA LEU A 731 -10.58 13.69 -17.09
C LEU A 731 -10.65 13.66 -18.63
N VAL A 732 -11.83 13.41 -19.24
CA VAL A 732 -11.94 13.46 -20.70
C VAL A 732 -11.78 14.90 -21.21
N PRO A 733 -12.45 15.92 -20.64
CA PRO A 733 -12.16 17.31 -20.99
C PRO A 733 -10.70 17.72 -20.71
N ALA A 734 -10.10 17.26 -19.60
CA ALA A 734 -8.70 17.52 -19.28
C ALA A 734 -7.72 16.92 -20.30
N ALA A 735 -7.98 15.68 -20.74
CA ALA A 735 -7.22 15.01 -21.80
C ALA A 735 -7.32 15.77 -23.13
N ILE A 736 -8.53 16.19 -23.51
CA ILE A 736 -8.78 16.96 -24.75
C ILE A 736 -8.11 18.35 -24.69
N LEU A 737 -8.07 18.97 -23.51
CA LEU A 737 -7.34 20.23 -23.26
C LEU A 737 -5.82 20.08 -23.47
N GLY A 738 -5.29 18.84 -23.41
CA GLY A 738 -3.87 18.53 -23.57
C GLY A 738 -3.10 18.35 -22.26
N MET A 739 -3.79 18.22 -21.13
CA MET A 739 -3.14 17.97 -19.84
C MET A 739 -2.50 16.58 -19.81
N ASP A 740 -1.37 16.46 -19.08
CA ASP A 740 -0.80 15.16 -18.74
C ASP A 740 -1.64 14.49 -17.63
N VAL A 741 -2.68 13.78 -18.05
CA VAL A 741 -3.61 13.10 -17.15
C VAL A 741 -2.95 11.97 -16.37
N VAL A 742 -1.82 11.41 -16.84
CA VAL A 742 -1.07 10.38 -16.11
C VAL A 742 -0.39 11.03 -14.91
N LYS A 743 0.40 12.08 -15.15
CA LYS A 743 1.04 12.88 -14.07
C LYS A 743 0.01 13.39 -13.07
N PHE A 744 -1.15 13.85 -13.56
CA PHE A 744 -2.24 14.34 -12.73
C PHE A 744 -2.81 13.27 -11.79
N LEU A 745 -3.07 12.06 -12.31
CA LEU A 745 -3.59 10.96 -11.52
C LEU A 745 -2.54 10.38 -10.56
N ASP A 746 -1.27 10.28 -10.97
CA ASP A 746 -0.18 9.82 -10.10
C ASP A 746 -0.05 10.71 -8.84
N ARG A 747 -0.14 12.04 -9.01
CA ARG A 747 -0.13 12.98 -7.87
C ARG A 747 -1.41 12.89 -7.04
N THR A 748 -2.56 12.73 -7.68
CA THR A 748 -3.83 12.50 -6.99
C THR A 748 -3.74 11.26 -6.08
N ASP A 749 -3.12 10.19 -6.56
CA ASP A 749 -2.99 8.93 -5.81
C ASP A 749 -2.16 9.09 -4.52
N GLU A 750 -1.22 10.03 -4.48
CA GLU A 750 -0.50 10.36 -3.25
C GLU A 750 -1.46 10.91 -2.16
N MET A 751 -2.44 11.73 -2.53
CA MET A 751 -3.49 12.18 -1.60
C MET A 751 -4.48 11.08 -1.23
N VAL A 752 -4.82 10.21 -2.19
CA VAL A 752 -5.64 9.01 -1.94
C VAL A 752 -4.97 8.18 -0.84
N CYS A 753 -3.68 7.92 -1.01
CA CYS A 753 -2.85 7.21 -0.04
C CYS A 753 -2.84 7.90 1.34
N ALA A 754 -2.66 9.22 1.37
CA ALA A 754 -2.68 10.00 2.61
C ALA A 754 -4.04 9.98 3.34
N CYS A 755 -5.12 9.67 2.61
CA CYS A 755 -6.47 9.61 3.16
C CYS A 755 -6.95 8.19 3.50
N MET A 756 -6.11 7.17 3.33
CA MET A 756 -6.47 5.75 3.47
C MET A 756 -6.86 5.32 4.89
N PRO A 757 -7.54 4.16 5.04
CA PRO A 757 -7.95 3.64 6.34
C PRO A 757 -6.81 3.23 7.28
N SER A 758 -5.60 3.04 6.75
CA SER A 758 -4.36 2.79 7.50
C SER A 758 -3.79 4.05 8.15
N VAL A 759 -4.18 5.24 7.68
CA VAL A 759 -3.69 6.53 8.19
C VAL A 759 -4.53 6.96 9.41
N PRO A 760 -3.90 7.28 10.56
CA PRO A 760 -4.61 7.81 11.72
C PRO A 760 -5.42 9.07 11.38
N ALA A 761 -6.57 9.26 12.03
CA ALA A 761 -7.43 10.42 11.77
C ALA A 761 -6.70 11.75 11.99
N GLU A 762 -5.78 11.79 12.97
CA GLU A 762 -4.94 12.93 13.31
C GLU A 762 -3.86 13.28 12.27
N GLU A 763 -3.59 12.38 11.33
CA GLU A 763 -2.59 12.53 10.25
C GLU A 763 -3.24 12.58 8.86
N ASN A 764 -4.53 12.25 8.76
CA ASN A 764 -5.27 12.18 7.50
C ASN A 764 -5.76 13.58 7.08
N PRO A 765 -5.23 14.16 5.98
CA PRO A 765 -5.48 15.56 5.64
C PRO A 765 -6.95 15.86 5.29
N GLY A 766 -7.64 14.91 4.63
CA GLY A 766 -9.07 15.05 4.35
C GLY A 766 -9.91 15.01 5.63
N VAL A 767 -9.60 14.10 6.55
CA VAL A 767 -10.32 13.98 7.84
C VAL A 767 -10.05 15.18 8.74
N ILE A 768 -8.82 15.69 8.78
CA ILE A 768 -8.48 16.91 9.51
C ILE A 768 -9.30 18.10 8.99
N LEU A 769 -9.25 18.35 7.68
CA LEU A 769 -9.98 19.44 7.06
C LEU A 769 -11.48 19.32 7.30
N GLY A 770 -12.05 18.13 7.05
CA GLY A 770 -13.48 17.89 7.26
C GLY A 770 -13.92 18.02 8.71
N THR A 771 -13.06 17.64 9.65
CA THR A 771 -13.33 17.80 11.08
C THR A 771 -13.32 19.26 11.49
N ILE A 772 -12.36 20.06 11.00
CA ILE A 772 -12.34 21.51 11.23
C ILE A 772 -13.63 22.14 10.72
N LEU A 773 -14.00 21.87 9.46
CA LEU A 773 -15.19 22.46 8.85
C LEU A 773 -16.50 22.01 9.50
N GLY A 774 -16.63 20.72 9.81
CA GLY A 774 -17.80 20.17 10.48
C GLY A 774 -17.98 20.73 11.89
N VAL A 775 -16.90 20.82 12.67
CA VAL A 775 -16.94 21.42 14.02
C VAL A 775 -17.19 22.93 13.97
N ALA A 776 -16.60 23.63 12.98
CA ALA A 776 -16.81 25.06 12.75
C ALA A 776 -18.29 25.40 12.66
N ALA A 777 -19.01 24.74 11.76
CA ALA A 777 -20.42 24.97 11.52
C ALA A 777 -21.31 24.42 12.66
N ASN A 778 -21.02 23.21 13.17
CA ASN A 778 -21.91 22.53 14.11
C ASN A 778 -21.84 23.08 15.54
N GLN A 779 -20.66 23.56 15.99
CA GLN A 779 -20.44 23.88 17.40
C GLN A 779 -19.99 25.32 17.67
N PHE A 780 -19.41 26.01 16.68
CA PHE A 780 -18.85 27.35 16.87
C PHE A 780 -19.58 28.46 16.09
N GLY A 781 -20.58 28.11 15.25
CA GLY A 781 -21.29 29.08 14.43
C GLY A 781 -20.43 29.69 13.32
N HIS A 782 -19.31 29.05 12.98
CA HIS A 782 -18.45 29.43 11.86
C HIS A 782 -18.90 28.68 10.58
N ASP A 783 -20.13 28.92 10.15
CA ASP A 783 -20.73 28.25 8.99
C ASP A 783 -20.47 28.98 7.67
N LYS A 784 -19.90 30.19 7.69
CA LYS A 784 -19.58 30.99 6.50
C LYS A 784 -18.13 30.77 6.07
N MET A 785 -17.94 29.88 5.10
CA MET A 785 -16.61 29.47 4.63
C MET A 785 -16.14 30.36 3.49
N THR A 786 -15.22 31.29 3.79
CA THR A 786 -14.63 32.18 2.79
C THR A 786 -13.47 31.47 2.11
N ILE A 787 -13.58 31.27 0.81
CA ILE A 787 -12.55 30.61 -0.01
C ILE A 787 -11.66 31.70 -0.59
N ILE A 788 -10.36 31.60 -0.31
CA ILE A 788 -9.33 32.43 -0.92
C ILE A 788 -8.46 31.49 -1.75
N THR A 789 -8.30 31.78 -3.02
CA THR A 789 -7.49 30.99 -3.96
C THR A 789 -6.46 31.91 -4.60
N SER A 790 -5.24 31.40 -4.78
CA SER A 790 -4.20 32.16 -5.49
C SER A 790 -4.61 32.41 -6.94
N PRO A 791 -4.15 33.51 -7.57
CA PRO A 791 -4.57 33.88 -8.92
C PRO A 791 -4.39 32.78 -9.98
N GLY A 792 -3.38 31.92 -9.86
CA GLY A 792 -3.15 30.82 -10.82
C GLY A 792 -4.14 29.65 -10.73
N ILE A 793 -4.85 29.50 -9.61
CA ILE A 793 -5.79 28.40 -9.34
C ILE A 793 -7.16 28.92 -8.92
N TYR A 794 -7.48 30.18 -9.26
CA TYR A 794 -8.65 30.85 -8.71
C TYR A 794 -9.97 30.15 -9.04
N GLY A 795 -10.04 29.48 -10.20
CA GLY A 795 -11.20 28.72 -10.65
C GLY A 795 -11.62 27.60 -9.69
N LEU A 796 -10.70 27.06 -8.90
CA LEU A 796 -10.99 26.02 -7.91
C LEU A 796 -12.06 26.44 -6.90
N GLY A 797 -12.17 27.74 -6.61
CA GLY A 797 -13.15 28.28 -5.68
C GLY A 797 -14.59 27.96 -6.07
N ALA A 798 -14.95 28.06 -7.35
CA ALA A 798 -16.30 27.78 -7.82
C ALA A 798 -16.67 26.29 -7.71
N TRP A 799 -15.71 25.39 -7.93
CA TRP A 799 -15.92 23.95 -7.71
C TRP A 799 -16.05 23.61 -6.23
N LEU A 800 -15.20 24.18 -5.37
CA LEU A 800 -15.29 24.02 -3.92
C LEU A 800 -16.62 24.52 -3.37
N GLU A 801 -17.12 25.63 -3.93
CA GLU A 801 -18.41 26.20 -3.57
C GLU A 801 -19.56 25.23 -3.86
N GLN A 802 -19.58 24.61 -5.05
CA GLN A 802 -20.53 23.53 -5.35
C GLN A 802 -20.36 22.36 -4.37
N MET A 803 -19.13 21.89 -4.23
CA MET A 803 -18.80 20.67 -3.52
C MET A 803 -19.32 20.72 -2.08
N VAL A 804 -19.05 21.83 -1.39
CA VAL A 804 -19.44 22.02 -0.01
C VAL A 804 -20.92 22.39 0.13
N ALA A 805 -21.45 23.31 -0.70
CA ALA A 805 -22.82 23.78 -0.56
C ALA A 805 -23.85 22.68 -0.84
N GLU A 806 -23.67 21.93 -1.93
CA GLU A 806 -24.59 20.84 -2.28
C GLU A 806 -24.53 19.69 -1.29
N SER A 807 -23.33 19.36 -0.82
CA SER A 807 -23.17 18.24 0.10
C SER A 807 -23.72 18.59 1.48
N THR A 808 -23.42 19.79 1.99
CA THR A 808 -23.69 20.11 3.40
C THR A 808 -24.98 20.89 3.65
N GLY A 809 -25.47 21.65 2.68
CA GLY A 809 -26.59 22.59 2.85
C GLY A 809 -27.97 21.93 2.86
N LYS A 810 -28.29 21.17 3.90
CA LYS A 810 -29.53 20.38 4.02
C LYS A 810 -30.08 20.39 5.44
N GLU A 811 -31.39 20.14 5.56
CA GLU A 811 -32.06 19.95 6.86
C GLU A 811 -31.84 21.12 7.85
N GLY A 812 -31.71 22.35 7.35
CA GLY A 812 -31.44 23.54 8.16
C GLY A 812 -30.00 23.65 8.68
N ARG A 813 -29.09 22.78 8.21
CA ARG A 813 -27.67 22.72 8.58
C ARG A 813 -26.80 22.90 7.33
N GLY A 814 -25.51 23.16 7.53
CA GLY A 814 -24.53 23.18 6.44
C GLY A 814 -23.58 24.36 6.49
N LEU A 815 -22.58 24.30 5.63
CA LEU A 815 -21.65 25.37 5.37
C LEU A 815 -22.17 26.22 4.20
N ILE A 816 -21.99 27.52 4.28
CA ILE A 816 -22.21 28.47 3.19
C ILE A 816 -20.83 28.86 2.65
N PRO A 817 -20.36 28.21 1.57
CA PRO A 817 -19.13 28.60 0.91
C PRO A 817 -19.31 29.92 0.18
N ILE A 818 -18.25 30.71 0.16
CA ILE A 818 -18.24 32.07 -0.37
C ILE A 818 -17.02 32.17 -1.28
N ASP A 819 -17.29 32.12 -2.58
CA ASP A 819 -16.28 32.29 -3.61
C ASP A 819 -16.19 33.75 -4.09
N ARG A 820 -14.98 34.14 -4.52
CA ARG A 820 -14.64 35.43 -5.15
C ARG A 820 -15.15 36.67 -4.41
N GLU A 821 -15.30 36.62 -3.10
CA GLU A 821 -15.54 37.82 -2.28
C GLU A 821 -14.26 38.65 -2.28
N ALA A 822 -14.33 39.89 -2.77
CA ALA A 822 -13.17 40.76 -2.81
C ALA A 822 -12.53 40.82 -1.41
N PRO A 823 -11.24 40.52 -1.22
CA PRO A 823 -10.69 40.46 0.12
C PRO A 823 -10.71 41.84 0.82
N GLY A 824 -10.99 41.86 2.13
CA GLY A 824 -11.13 43.09 2.93
C GLY A 824 -10.34 43.01 4.23
N LYS A 825 -10.22 44.10 4.98
CA LYS A 825 -9.55 44.09 6.30
C LYS A 825 -10.34 43.26 7.33
N PRO A 826 -9.72 42.77 8.42
CA PRO A 826 -10.42 41.95 9.40
C PRO A 826 -11.71 42.57 9.99
N ASP A 827 -11.77 43.90 10.10
CA ASP A 827 -12.91 44.62 10.70
C ASP A 827 -14.18 44.69 9.83
N VAL A 828 -14.10 44.29 8.56
CA VAL A 828 -15.28 44.20 7.68
C VAL A 828 -15.95 42.83 7.71
N TYR A 829 -15.41 41.87 8.47
CA TYR A 829 -15.95 40.51 8.56
C TYR A 829 -16.70 40.27 9.87
N GLY A 830 -17.75 39.46 9.80
CA GLY A 830 -18.44 38.92 10.96
C GLY A 830 -17.63 37.82 11.68
N HIS A 831 -17.98 37.54 12.93
CA HIS A 831 -17.35 36.47 13.71
C HIS A 831 -17.79 35.05 13.30
N ASP A 832 -18.72 34.92 12.36
CA ASP A 832 -19.25 33.68 11.77
C ASP A 832 -18.39 33.13 10.61
N ARG A 833 -17.27 33.78 10.29
CA ARG A 833 -16.36 33.37 9.22
C ARG A 833 -15.37 32.29 9.65
N ILE A 834 -15.10 31.37 8.73
CA ILE A 834 -13.87 30.60 8.63
C ILE A 834 -13.23 30.88 7.28
N PHE A 835 -11.91 31.08 7.24
CA PHE A 835 -11.17 31.34 6.00
C PHE A 835 -10.37 30.13 5.60
N VAL A 836 -10.50 29.73 4.33
CA VAL A 836 -9.70 28.65 3.75
C VAL A 836 -8.90 29.21 2.59
N TYR A 837 -7.58 29.23 2.74
CA TYR A 837 -6.65 29.78 1.77
C TYR A 837 -5.88 28.69 1.04
N LEU A 838 -6.12 28.55 -0.26
CA LEU A 838 -5.37 27.68 -1.15
C LEU A 838 -4.28 28.50 -1.86
N ARG A 839 -3.05 28.32 -1.36
CA ARG A 839 -1.86 29.10 -1.70
C ARG A 839 -1.00 28.38 -2.72
N MET A 840 -0.81 28.97 -3.89
CA MET A 840 0.11 28.47 -4.91
C MET A 840 1.55 28.83 -4.53
N LEU A 841 2.42 27.84 -4.30
CA LEU A 841 3.82 28.08 -3.91
C LEU A 841 4.67 28.55 -5.09
N SER A 842 4.42 28.01 -6.29
CA SER A 842 5.10 28.39 -7.53
C SER A 842 4.76 29.81 -8.02
N ALA A 843 3.64 30.38 -7.57
CA ALA A 843 3.20 31.72 -7.92
C ALA A 843 2.47 32.40 -6.73
N PRO A 844 3.22 32.77 -5.67
CA PRO A 844 2.62 33.31 -4.45
C PRO A 844 2.09 34.74 -4.64
N ASP A 845 1.00 35.06 -3.93
CA ASP A 845 0.43 36.42 -3.87
C ASP A 845 0.68 37.02 -2.48
N SER A 846 1.59 37.98 -2.40
CA SER A 846 2.00 38.58 -1.12
C SER A 846 0.88 39.37 -0.44
N ALA A 847 -0.07 39.91 -1.21
CA ALA A 847 -1.18 40.67 -0.64
C ALA A 847 -2.21 39.74 0.00
N GLN A 848 -2.50 38.60 -0.64
CA GLN A 848 -3.30 37.54 -0.03
C GLN A 848 -2.61 36.95 1.20
N ASP A 849 -1.30 36.69 1.14
CA ASP A 849 -0.54 36.18 2.29
C ASP A 849 -0.63 37.11 3.51
N GLN A 850 -0.35 38.40 3.31
CA GLN A 850 -0.44 39.40 4.36
C GLN A 850 -1.85 39.45 4.95
N LEU A 851 -2.89 39.46 4.10
CA LEU A 851 -4.25 39.51 4.55
C LEU A 851 -4.65 38.30 5.40
N VAL A 852 -4.31 37.09 4.95
CA VAL A 852 -4.65 35.85 5.66
C VAL A 852 -3.96 35.80 7.03
N ASP A 853 -2.74 36.31 7.11
CA ASP A 853 -2.02 36.43 8.38
C ASP A 853 -2.69 37.47 9.31
N GLU A 854 -3.11 38.63 8.78
CA GLU A 854 -3.87 39.64 9.53
C GLU A 854 -5.22 39.09 10.05
N LEU A 855 -5.92 38.28 9.26
CA LEU A 855 -7.16 37.61 9.68
C LEU A 855 -6.93 36.63 10.84
N GLY A 856 -5.87 35.83 10.76
CA GLY A 856 -5.48 34.92 11.84
C GLY A 856 -5.10 35.67 13.12
N GLN A 857 -4.37 36.78 13.00
CA GLN A 857 -4.01 37.64 14.14
C GLN A 857 -5.23 38.33 14.77
N ALA A 858 -6.24 38.66 13.97
CA ALA A 858 -7.52 39.18 14.44
C ALA A 858 -8.42 38.12 15.11
N GLY A 859 -7.99 36.85 15.12
CA GLY A 859 -8.68 35.75 15.80
C GLY A 859 -9.68 34.99 14.94
N HIS A 860 -9.75 35.25 13.64
CA HIS A 860 -10.54 34.42 12.75
C HIS A 860 -9.90 33.02 12.59
N PRO A 861 -10.70 31.95 12.56
CA PRO A 861 -10.21 30.62 12.17
C PRO A 861 -9.70 30.64 10.73
N VAL A 862 -8.47 30.18 10.52
CA VAL A 862 -7.81 30.13 9.22
C VAL A 862 -7.29 28.71 8.97
N VAL A 863 -7.59 28.18 7.79
CA VAL A 863 -6.94 26.99 7.23
C VAL A 863 -6.13 27.42 6.01
N ARG A 864 -4.87 27.01 5.91
CA ARG A 864 -3.99 27.28 4.78
C ARG A 864 -3.54 25.96 4.17
N ILE A 865 -3.73 25.84 2.86
CA ILE A 865 -3.32 24.71 2.05
C ILE A 865 -2.30 25.20 1.04
N GLU A 866 -1.10 24.63 1.06
CA GLU A 866 -0.02 24.95 0.14
C GLU A 866 -0.05 23.97 -1.04
N VAL A 867 -0.25 24.50 -2.25
CA VAL A 867 -0.29 23.79 -3.54
C VAL A 867 0.97 24.15 -4.30
N ASP A 868 1.83 23.18 -4.64
CA ASP A 868 3.16 23.48 -5.20
C ASP A 868 3.14 23.73 -6.72
N ASP A 869 2.50 22.83 -7.46
CA ASP A 869 2.38 22.83 -8.92
C ASP A 869 0.90 22.66 -9.33
N PRO A 870 0.42 23.27 -10.43
CA PRO A 870 -0.96 23.12 -10.90
C PRO A 870 -1.46 21.67 -11.04
N TYR A 871 -0.57 20.71 -11.29
CA TYR A 871 -0.92 19.29 -11.33
C TYR A 871 -1.30 18.71 -9.96
N ASP A 872 -1.00 19.39 -8.85
CA ASP A 872 -1.42 19.01 -7.49
C ASP A 872 -2.88 19.38 -7.20
N LEU A 873 -3.59 19.99 -8.15
CA LEU A 873 -5.05 20.17 -8.07
C LEU A 873 -5.79 18.83 -7.89
N GLY A 874 -5.23 17.74 -8.40
CA GLY A 874 -5.77 16.39 -8.22
C GLY A 874 -5.85 15.99 -6.76
N GLU A 875 -4.84 16.35 -5.98
CA GLU A 875 -4.85 16.15 -4.53
C GLU A 875 -5.98 16.92 -3.86
N GLU A 876 -6.21 18.17 -4.26
CA GLU A 876 -7.26 18.98 -3.67
C GLU A 876 -8.66 18.45 -4.03
N PHE A 877 -8.89 17.97 -5.26
CA PHE A 877 -10.17 17.32 -5.56
C PHE A 877 -10.45 16.17 -4.59
N PHE A 878 -9.49 15.26 -4.41
CA PHE A 878 -9.70 14.11 -3.52
C PHE A 878 -9.79 14.50 -2.03
N ARG A 879 -8.91 15.39 -1.56
CA ARG A 879 -8.91 15.87 -0.18
C ARG A 879 -10.26 16.48 0.19
N TRP A 880 -10.80 17.33 -0.70
CA TRP A 880 -12.06 18.01 -0.46
C TRP A 880 -13.27 17.08 -0.57
N GLU A 881 -13.20 16.02 -1.37
CA GLU A 881 -14.18 14.93 -1.36
C GLU A 881 -14.24 14.23 0.00
N ILE A 882 -13.09 13.84 0.56
CA ILE A 882 -13.01 13.26 1.91
C ILE A 882 -13.49 14.27 2.96
N ALA A 883 -12.98 15.51 2.92
CA ALA A 883 -13.30 16.53 3.91
C ALA A 883 -14.79 16.86 3.96
N THR A 884 -15.43 16.95 2.80
CA THR A 884 -16.87 17.22 2.69
C THR A 884 -17.70 16.07 3.24
N ALA A 885 -17.31 14.83 2.96
CA ALA A 885 -17.96 13.64 3.51
C ALA A 885 -17.82 13.56 5.05
N VAL A 886 -16.64 13.86 5.58
CA VAL A 886 -16.38 13.96 7.04
C VAL A 886 -17.20 15.07 7.68
N ALA A 887 -17.25 16.26 7.08
CA ALA A 887 -18.06 17.38 7.57
C ALA A 887 -19.55 17.02 7.60
N GLY A 888 -20.05 16.34 6.56
CA GLY A 888 -21.42 15.81 6.52
C GLY A 888 -21.73 14.83 7.66
N SER A 889 -20.78 13.95 8.00
CA SER A 889 -20.91 13.03 9.14
C SER A 889 -21.05 13.78 10.47
N ILE A 890 -20.21 14.80 10.69
CA ILE A 890 -20.25 15.61 11.92
C ILE A 890 -21.52 16.45 12.01
N LEU A 891 -22.02 16.92 10.87
CA LEU A 891 -23.30 17.64 10.77
C LEU A 891 -24.52 16.72 10.89
N GLY A 892 -24.34 15.40 10.77
CA GLY A 892 -25.40 14.40 10.85
C GLY A 892 -26.35 14.42 9.65
N ILE A 893 -25.81 14.62 8.45
CA ILE A 893 -26.57 14.74 7.19
C ILE A 893 -26.02 13.78 6.13
N ASN A 894 -26.79 13.53 5.07
CA ASN A 894 -26.32 12.81 3.89
C ASN A 894 -25.54 13.77 2.96
N PRO A 895 -24.22 13.62 2.77
CA PRO A 895 -23.44 14.51 1.91
C PRO A 895 -23.58 14.19 0.41
N PHE A 896 -24.28 13.12 0.04
CA PHE A 896 -24.31 12.58 -1.33
C PHE A 896 -25.64 12.80 -2.07
N ASP A 897 -26.72 13.14 -1.38
CA ASP A 897 -28.02 13.49 -1.99
C ASP A 897 -28.16 15.01 -2.32
N GLN A 898 -29.30 15.43 -2.88
CA GLN A 898 -29.58 16.84 -3.27
C GLN A 898 -31.08 17.16 -3.39
N PRO A 899 -31.89 16.97 -2.33
CA PRO A 899 -33.35 17.01 -2.42
C PRO A 899 -33.92 18.38 -2.82
N ASP A 900 -33.32 19.49 -2.38
CA ASP A 900 -33.92 20.83 -2.52
C ASP A 900 -33.69 21.44 -3.92
N VAL A 901 -32.67 20.98 -4.63
CA VAL A 901 -32.44 21.35 -6.04
C VAL A 901 -33.47 20.66 -6.96
N GLU A 902 -33.85 19.42 -6.68
CA GLU A 902 -34.80 18.67 -7.50
C GLU A 902 -36.21 19.31 -7.51
N VAL A 903 -36.61 19.96 -6.42
CA VAL A 903 -37.90 20.69 -6.35
C VAL A 903 -37.95 21.79 -7.41
N SER A 904 -36.92 22.63 -7.50
CA SER A 904 -36.87 23.69 -8.52
C SER A 904 -36.81 23.13 -9.94
N LYS A 905 -36.12 22.00 -10.16
CA LYS A 905 -36.08 21.32 -11.47
C LYS A 905 -37.46 20.81 -11.89
N ILE A 906 -38.19 20.17 -10.98
CA ILE A 906 -39.55 19.67 -11.25
C ILE A 906 -40.49 20.83 -11.59
N MET A 907 -40.46 21.92 -10.81
CA MET A 907 -41.29 23.10 -11.06
C MET A 907 -40.95 23.75 -12.40
N THR A 908 -39.66 23.88 -12.72
CA THR A 908 -39.20 24.42 -14.01
C THR A 908 -39.72 23.58 -15.16
N ARG A 909 -39.56 22.24 -15.11
CA ARG A 909 -40.06 21.31 -16.14
C ARG A 909 -41.58 21.42 -16.32
N LYS A 910 -42.32 21.56 -15.22
CA LYS A 910 -43.78 21.74 -15.27
C LYS A 910 -44.14 23.04 -15.99
N LEU A 911 -43.47 24.14 -15.65
CA LEU A 911 -43.71 25.46 -16.24
C LEU A 911 -43.36 25.49 -17.74
N THR A 912 -42.23 24.90 -18.14
CA THR A 912 -41.87 24.78 -19.56
C THR A 912 -42.82 23.86 -20.33
N ALA A 913 -43.31 22.77 -19.72
CA ALA A 913 -44.30 21.88 -20.33
C ALA A 913 -45.70 22.52 -20.44
N GLU A 914 -46.06 23.44 -19.54
CA GLU A 914 -47.26 24.28 -19.67
C GLU A 914 -47.12 25.27 -20.82
N TYR A 915 -45.94 25.89 -20.98
CA TYR A 915 -45.64 26.74 -22.12
C TYR A 915 -45.72 25.97 -23.45
N GLU A 916 -45.17 24.75 -23.52
CA GLU A 916 -45.31 23.88 -24.70
C GLU A 916 -46.77 23.59 -25.09
N ARG A 917 -47.67 23.52 -24.11
CA ARG A 917 -49.10 23.29 -24.36
C ARG A 917 -49.83 24.56 -24.78
N ASN A 918 -49.58 25.67 -24.10
CA ASN A 918 -50.45 26.85 -24.14
C ASN A 918 -49.79 28.10 -24.76
N GLY A 919 -48.48 28.11 -24.98
CA GLY A 919 -47.70 29.23 -25.54
C GLY A 919 -47.56 30.45 -24.62
N MET A 920 -47.91 30.32 -23.34
CA MET A 920 -47.90 31.44 -22.38
C MET A 920 -47.29 31.01 -21.04
N VAL A 921 -46.48 31.87 -20.43
CA VAL A 921 -46.04 31.74 -19.04
C VAL A 921 -47.03 32.51 -18.15
N PRO A 922 -47.50 32.00 -16.99
CA PRO A 922 -48.47 32.71 -16.15
C PRO A 922 -47.96 34.11 -15.75
N PRO A 923 -48.76 35.18 -15.90
CA PRO A 923 -48.31 36.54 -15.58
C PRO A 923 -48.00 36.72 -14.09
N GLU A 924 -47.04 37.59 -13.76
CA GLU A 924 -46.71 38.01 -12.39
C GLU A 924 -46.89 39.51 -12.24
N THR A 925 -47.49 39.95 -11.15
CA THR A 925 -47.69 41.37 -10.85
C THR A 925 -46.59 41.84 -9.90
N PRO A 926 -45.80 42.87 -10.26
CA PRO A 926 -44.83 43.45 -9.33
C PRO A 926 -45.56 44.22 -8.23
N PHE A 927 -45.07 44.14 -6.99
CA PHE A 927 -45.62 44.95 -5.90
C PHE A 927 -45.09 46.40 -5.93
N PHE A 928 -44.00 46.64 -6.65
CA PHE A 928 -43.43 47.97 -6.90
C PHE A 928 -42.86 48.08 -8.31
N THR A 929 -43.04 49.23 -8.94
CA THR A 929 -42.39 49.61 -10.21
C THR A 929 -41.93 51.05 -10.09
N GLY A 930 -40.64 51.30 -10.33
CA GLY A 930 -40.05 52.63 -10.27
C GLY A 930 -38.62 52.62 -10.77
N GLU A 931 -38.15 53.76 -11.30
CA GLU A 931 -36.76 53.93 -11.78
C GLU A 931 -36.37 52.90 -12.88
N GLY A 932 -37.34 52.36 -13.62
CA GLY A 932 -37.11 51.33 -14.65
C GLY A 932 -36.92 49.91 -14.10
N ILE A 933 -37.12 49.68 -12.80
CA ILE A 933 -36.99 48.38 -12.14
C ILE A 933 -38.32 47.95 -11.53
N LYS A 934 -38.67 46.67 -11.69
CA LYS A 934 -39.85 46.04 -11.08
C LYS A 934 -39.41 45.15 -9.92
N LEU A 935 -40.08 45.24 -8.77
CA LEU A 935 -39.81 44.39 -7.61
C LEU A 935 -40.91 43.35 -7.40
N TYR A 936 -40.50 42.12 -7.08
CA TYR A 936 -41.38 40.99 -6.79
C TYR A 936 -40.97 40.29 -5.51
N THR A 937 -41.97 39.87 -4.72
CA THR A 937 -41.85 38.96 -3.57
C THR A 937 -43.25 38.50 -3.14
N ASP A 938 -43.35 37.52 -2.23
CA ASP A 938 -44.63 37.09 -1.64
C ASP A 938 -45.24 38.12 -0.66
N GLU A 939 -46.47 37.86 -0.23
CA GLU A 939 -47.20 38.72 0.71
C GLU A 939 -46.47 38.85 2.05
N LYS A 940 -45.85 37.78 2.55
CA LYS A 940 -45.13 37.77 3.84
C LYS A 940 -43.92 38.70 3.83
N ASN A 941 -43.06 38.60 2.81
CA ASN A 941 -41.91 39.51 2.68
C ASN A 941 -42.39 40.94 2.37
N THR A 942 -43.44 41.11 1.55
CA THR A 942 -44.02 42.43 1.28
C THR A 942 -44.49 43.12 2.58
N ALA A 943 -45.20 42.37 3.44
CA ALA A 943 -45.66 42.85 4.74
C ALA A 943 -44.51 43.18 5.70
N ALA A 944 -43.34 42.54 5.56
CA ALA A 944 -42.15 42.87 6.35
C ALA A 944 -41.46 44.16 5.88
N LEU A 945 -41.59 44.54 4.60
CA LEU A 945 -40.92 45.71 4.02
C LEU A 945 -41.74 47.02 4.20
N ILE A 946 -43.07 46.95 4.15
CA ILE A 946 -43.95 48.14 4.10
C ILE A 946 -44.02 48.94 5.41
N PRO A 947 -44.19 48.33 6.61
CA PRO A 947 -44.38 49.07 7.87
C PRO A 947 -43.14 49.87 8.32
N MET A 948 -41.97 49.57 7.76
CA MET A 948 -40.70 50.18 8.16
C MET A 948 -40.37 51.46 7.36
N MET A 949 -41.14 51.78 6.33
CA MET A 949 -40.91 52.96 5.48
C MET A 949 -41.67 54.20 5.98
N LYS A 950 -40.95 55.27 6.35
CA LYS A 950 -41.53 56.62 6.59
C LYS A 950 -41.76 57.33 5.24
N ASP A 951 -43.00 57.30 4.74
CA ASP A 951 -43.59 58.11 3.65
C ASP A 951 -42.98 58.10 2.23
N HIS A 952 -41.88 57.38 1.94
CA HIS A 952 -41.29 57.35 0.59
C HIS A 952 -41.09 55.93 0.02
N ARG A 953 -42.05 55.50 -0.82
CA ARG A 953 -42.01 54.24 -1.59
C ARG A 953 -41.07 54.36 -2.80
N THR A 954 -39.76 54.35 -2.55
CA THR A 954 -38.70 54.44 -3.58
C THR A 954 -37.96 53.11 -3.72
N LEU A 955 -37.25 52.90 -4.83
CA LEU A 955 -36.43 51.69 -5.02
C LEU A 955 -35.39 51.54 -3.89
N SER A 956 -34.66 52.61 -3.58
CA SER A 956 -33.69 52.63 -2.48
C SER A 956 -34.33 52.38 -1.11
N GLY A 957 -35.58 52.83 -0.89
CA GLY A 957 -36.32 52.57 0.34
C GLY A 957 -36.61 51.09 0.54
N TYR A 958 -37.15 50.41 -0.48
CA TYR A 958 -37.40 48.97 -0.41
C TYR A 958 -36.11 48.15 -0.27
N LEU A 959 -35.04 48.52 -0.98
CA LEU A 959 -33.74 47.87 -0.85
C LEU A 959 -33.15 48.07 0.55
N ARG A 960 -33.30 49.26 1.15
CA ARG A 960 -32.86 49.53 2.53
C ARG A 960 -33.58 48.63 3.51
N GLU A 961 -34.90 48.57 3.46
CA GLU A 961 -35.66 47.71 4.37
C GLU A 961 -35.36 46.23 4.16
N HIS A 962 -35.09 45.81 2.92
CA HIS A 962 -34.63 44.44 2.65
C HIS A 962 -33.26 44.16 3.28
N LEU A 963 -32.31 45.07 3.12
CA LEU A 963 -30.96 44.95 3.68
C LEU A 963 -30.93 45.10 5.21
N ASN A 964 -31.86 45.86 5.80
CA ASN A 964 -32.01 45.98 7.26
C ASN A 964 -32.45 44.67 7.93
N ARG A 965 -32.92 43.69 7.15
CA ARG A 965 -33.27 42.35 7.65
C ARG A 965 -32.05 41.44 7.84
N LEU A 966 -30.85 41.90 7.49
CA LEU A 966 -29.59 41.23 7.80
C LEU A 966 -29.26 41.40 9.29
N GLY A 967 -29.21 40.29 10.01
CA GLY A 967 -28.75 40.20 11.39
C GLY A 967 -27.34 39.61 11.50
N VAL A 968 -26.88 39.45 12.75
CA VAL A 968 -25.60 38.80 13.06
C VAL A 968 -25.67 37.32 12.65
N GLY A 969 -24.68 36.85 11.88
CA GLY A 969 -24.61 35.46 11.39
C GLY A 969 -25.40 35.21 10.09
N ASP A 970 -26.10 36.22 9.58
CA ASP A 970 -26.74 36.17 8.27
C ASP A 970 -25.75 36.36 7.13
N TYR A 971 -26.15 35.94 5.92
CA TYR A 971 -25.45 36.23 4.67
C TYR A 971 -26.39 36.88 3.66
N PHE A 972 -25.82 37.71 2.80
CA PHE A 972 -26.49 38.31 1.66
C PHE A 972 -26.08 37.58 0.37
N ALA A 973 -27.03 37.16 -0.45
CA ALA A 973 -26.75 36.48 -1.69
C ALA A 973 -27.41 37.17 -2.88
N ILE A 974 -26.61 37.48 -3.90
CA ILE A 974 -27.08 37.98 -5.20
C ILE A 974 -27.22 36.81 -6.16
N LEU A 975 -28.43 36.61 -6.70
CA LEU A 975 -28.76 35.52 -7.63
C LEU A 975 -29.14 36.11 -9.00
N ALA A 976 -28.19 36.22 -9.93
CA ALA A 976 -28.37 36.97 -11.17
C ALA A 976 -28.64 36.05 -12.38
N TYR A 977 -29.86 36.11 -12.93
CA TYR A 977 -30.25 35.49 -14.21
C TYR A 977 -30.10 36.50 -15.35
N ILE A 978 -28.84 36.83 -15.64
CA ILE A 978 -28.39 37.73 -16.71
C ILE A 978 -27.11 37.15 -17.31
N GLU A 979 -26.68 37.69 -18.46
CA GLU A 979 -25.41 37.28 -19.08
C GLU A 979 -24.23 37.38 -18.09
N MET A 980 -23.48 36.28 -17.94
CA MET A 980 -22.24 36.26 -17.15
C MET A 980 -21.08 36.81 -17.99
N ASN A 981 -20.72 38.07 -17.73
CA ASN A 981 -19.58 38.74 -18.35
C ASN A 981 -18.85 39.65 -17.33
N GLU A 982 -17.64 40.11 -17.66
CA GLU A 982 -16.82 40.92 -16.75
C GLU A 982 -17.46 42.24 -16.33
N THR A 983 -18.30 42.84 -17.18
CA THR A 983 -18.95 44.13 -16.91
C THR A 983 -20.07 43.96 -15.88
N HIS A 984 -20.93 42.95 -16.09
CA HIS A 984 -21.99 42.62 -15.14
C HIS A 984 -21.41 42.11 -13.83
N GLU A 985 -20.38 41.25 -13.88
CA GLU A 985 -19.71 40.77 -12.67
C GLU A 985 -19.15 41.92 -11.85
N ARG A 986 -18.44 42.88 -12.46
CA ARG A 986 -17.91 44.06 -11.74
C ARG A 986 -19.00 44.88 -11.05
N ALA A 987 -20.14 45.10 -11.72
CA ALA A 987 -21.25 45.83 -11.12
C ALA A 987 -21.84 45.09 -9.89
N LEU A 988 -22.02 43.77 -10.00
CA LEU A 988 -22.53 42.95 -8.90
C LEU A 988 -21.50 42.79 -7.77
N GLN A 989 -20.21 42.72 -8.08
CA GLN A 989 -19.11 42.73 -7.12
C GLN A 989 -19.11 44.03 -6.30
N ALA A 990 -19.35 45.18 -6.93
CA ALA A 990 -19.48 46.46 -6.22
C ALA A 990 -20.68 46.48 -5.26
N ILE A 991 -21.82 45.90 -5.66
CA ILE A 991 -23.00 45.77 -4.78
C ILE A 991 -22.67 44.91 -3.56
N ARG A 992 -22.14 43.70 -3.76
CA ARG A 992 -21.84 42.80 -2.63
C ARG A 992 -20.77 43.36 -1.71
N GLN A 993 -19.72 43.99 -2.26
CA GLN A 993 -18.67 44.62 -1.45
C GLN A 993 -19.24 45.74 -0.58
N GLY A 994 -20.10 46.59 -1.14
CA GLY A 994 -20.78 47.64 -0.37
C GLY A 994 -21.61 47.05 0.78
N VAL A 995 -22.38 45.99 0.52
CA VAL A 995 -23.19 45.33 1.57
C VAL A 995 -22.30 44.70 2.65
N ARG A 996 -21.22 44.01 2.27
CA ARG A 996 -20.26 43.42 3.21
C ARG A 996 -19.68 44.50 4.11
N ASP A 997 -19.13 45.56 3.53
CA ASP A 997 -18.43 46.59 4.30
C ASP A 997 -19.38 47.35 5.25
N ALA A 998 -20.62 47.61 4.80
CA ALA A 998 -21.62 48.33 5.59
C ALA A 998 -22.30 47.46 6.66
N ARG A 999 -22.53 46.17 6.40
CA ARG A 999 -23.31 45.27 7.28
C ARG A 999 -22.48 44.21 7.98
N ARG A 1000 -21.22 44.03 7.60
CA ARG A 1000 -20.26 43.04 8.13
C ARG A 1000 -20.76 41.60 8.06
N VAL A 1001 -21.51 41.27 7.02
CA VAL A 1001 -22.08 39.94 6.77
C VAL A 1001 -21.32 39.20 5.66
N ALA A 1002 -21.54 37.90 5.56
CA ALA A 1002 -21.18 37.11 4.39
C ALA A 1002 -21.88 37.58 3.12
N THR A 1003 -21.16 37.71 1.99
CA THR A 1003 -21.77 38.06 0.70
C THR A 1003 -21.43 37.08 -0.41
N CYS A 1004 -22.46 36.46 -0.99
CA CYS A 1004 -22.37 35.54 -2.12
C CYS A 1004 -22.83 36.22 -3.41
N LEU A 1005 -22.21 35.86 -4.55
CA LEU A 1005 -22.63 36.30 -5.87
C LEU A 1005 -22.68 35.10 -6.81
N GLN A 1006 -23.83 34.91 -7.45
CA GLN A 1006 -24.12 33.75 -8.27
C GLN A 1006 -24.78 34.14 -9.59
N PHE A 1007 -24.38 33.46 -10.67
CA PHE A 1007 -25.02 33.57 -11.99
C PHE A 1007 -25.91 32.35 -12.24
N GLY A 1008 -27.17 32.60 -12.62
CA GLY A 1008 -28.16 31.58 -12.91
C GLY A 1008 -28.15 31.19 -14.39
N PRO A 1009 -28.50 29.94 -14.73
CA PRO A 1009 -28.95 28.86 -13.86
C PRO A 1009 -27.82 28.05 -13.18
N ARG A 1010 -26.53 28.35 -13.43
CA ARG A 1010 -25.38 27.60 -12.87
C ARG A 1010 -25.54 27.28 -11.38
N PHE A 1011 -25.84 28.29 -10.56
CA PHE A 1011 -25.93 28.10 -9.11
C PHE A 1011 -27.07 27.17 -8.66
N LEU A 1012 -28.09 26.93 -9.50
CA LEU A 1012 -29.14 25.96 -9.19
C LEU A 1012 -28.58 24.56 -9.01
N HIS A 1013 -27.49 24.26 -9.72
CA HIS A 1013 -26.74 23.00 -9.66
C HIS A 1013 -25.41 23.22 -8.93
N SER A 1014 -25.44 24.05 -7.89
CA SER A 1014 -24.34 24.32 -6.97
C SER A 1014 -24.94 24.85 -5.65
N THR A 1015 -24.74 26.11 -5.30
CA THR A 1015 -25.15 26.72 -4.02
C THR A 1015 -26.65 26.77 -3.77
N GLY A 1016 -27.48 26.57 -4.79
CA GLY A 1016 -28.94 26.54 -4.68
C GLY A 1016 -29.46 25.51 -3.67
N GLN A 1017 -28.74 24.40 -3.46
CA GLN A 1017 -29.05 23.43 -2.40
C GLN A 1017 -28.94 24.08 -1.01
N ALA A 1018 -27.81 24.73 -0.70
CA ALA A 1018 -27.60 25.38 0.59
C ALA A 1018 -28.53 26.57 0.83
N TYR A 1019 -28.88 27.31 -0.22
CA TYR A 1019 -29.78 28.46 -0.11
C TYR A 1019 -31.23 28.07 0.23
N LYS A 1020 -31.64 26.85 -0.13
CA LYS A 1020 -32.99 26.34 0.09
C LYS A 1020 -33.08 25.39 1.28
N GLY A 1021 -32.12 24.47 1.39
CA GLY A 1021 -32.07 23.40 2.38
C GLY A 1021 -31.18 23.70 3.59
N GLY A 1022 -30.22 24.62 3.48
CA GLY A 1022 -29.30 24.97 4.56
C GLY A 1022 -29.90 25.90 5.63
N PRO A 1023 -29.09 26.47 6.54
CA PRO A 1023 -29.58 27.34 7.61
C PRO A 1023 -30.40 28.53 7.09
N ASN A 1024 -31.45 28.95 7.82
CA ASN A 1024 -32.30 30.09 7.43
C ASN A 1024 -31.68 31.47 7.73
N THR A 1025 -30.41 31.61 7.35
CA THR A 1025 -29.58 32.80 7.59
C THR A 1025 -29.35 33.62 6.32
N GLY A 1026 -29.97 33.26 5.19
CA GLY A 1026 -29.82 33.95 3.91
C GLY A 1026 -30.82 35.08 3.68
N VAL A 1027 -30.34 36.20 3.16
CA VAL A 1027 -31.13 37.32 2.59
C VAL A 1027 -30.77 37.45 1.11
N PHE A 1028 -31.75 37.28 0.23
CA PHE A 1028 -31.52 37.07 -1.20
C PHE A 1028 -32.00 38.26 -2.02
N LEU A 1029 -31.18 38.68 -2.99
CA LEU A 1029 -31.56 39.58 -4.06
C LEU A 1029 -31.44 38.84 -5.39
N GLN A 1030 -32.56 38.40 -5.96
CA GLN A 1030 -32.58 37.81 -7.29
C GLN A 1030 -32.66 38.92 -8.34
N ILE A 1031 -31.82 38.87 -9.37
CA ILE A 1031 -31.80 39.84 -10.46
C ILE A 1031 -32.19 39.12 -11.74
N THR A 1032 -33.17 39.66 -12.46
CA THR A 1032 -33.65 39.15 -13.76
C THR A 1032 -33.73 40.31 -14.76
N CYS A 1033 -33.86 40.02 -16.05
CA CYS A 1033 -33.99 41.05 -17.09
C CYS A 1033 -34.97 40.62 -18.19
N ASP A 1034 -35.46 41.61 -18.94
CA ASP A 1034 -36.03 41.36 -20.27
C ASP A 1034 -34.90 40.97 -21.24
N ASP A 1035 -35.12 39.96 -22.08
CA ASP A 1035 -34.16 39.54 -23.10
C ASP A 1035 -34.20 40.47 -24.32
N ALA A 1036 -33.12 41.22 -24.56
CA ALA A 1036 -33.03 42.12 -25.73
C ALA A 1036 -33.10 41.35 -27.06
N VAL A 1037 -32.51 40.15 -27.10
CA VAL A 1037 -32.58 39.19 -28.20
C VAL A 1037 -32.74 37.81 -27.59
N ASP A 1038 -33.82 37.13 -27.94
CA ASP A 1038 -34.09 35.76 -27.50
C ASP A 1038 -33.64 34.73 -28.57
N LEU A 1039 -33.39 33.49 -28.15
CA LEU A 1039 -32.94 32.40 -29.02
C LEU A 1039 -33.94 31.24 -29.04
N PRO A 1040 -34.30 30.72 -30.22
CA PRO A 1040 -35.17 29.55 -30.31
C PRO A 1040 -34.44 28.28 -29.81
N VAL A 1041 -35.20 27.34 -29.25
CA VAL A 1041 -34.71 25.98 -28.98
C VAL A 1041 -35.24 25.06 -30.09
N PRO A 1042 -34.36 24.50 -30.96
CA PRO A 1042 -34.80 23.67 -32.07
C PRO A 1042 -35.69 22.50 -31.63
N GLY A 1043 -36.85 22.35 -32.29
CA GLY A 1043 -37.82 21.30 -32.01
C GLY A 1043 -38.69 21.53 -30.76
N GLN A 1044 -38.63 22.71 -30.15
CA GLN A 1044 -39.48 23.14 -29.02
C GLN A 1044 -40.26 24.42 -29.40
N LYS A 1045 -41.38 24.68 -28.72
CA LYS A 1045 -42.11 25.95 -28.82
C LYS A 1045 -41.53 27.01 -27.90
N TYR A 1046 -40.91 26.64 -26.77
CA TYR A 1046 -40.21 27.61 -25.91
C TYR A 1046 -38.85 28.03 -26.48
N THR A 1047 -38.37 29.18 -26.00
CA THR A 1047 -37.07 29.76 -26.29
C THR A 1047 -36.12 29.64 -25.09
N PHE A 1048 -34.85 29.99 -25.26
CA PHE A 1048 -33.89 30.08 -24.16
C PHE A 1048 -34.34 31.11 -23.10
N GLY A 1049 -34.87 32.27 -23.51
CA GLY A 1049 -35.39 33.29 -22.60
C GLY A 1049 -36.57 32.78 -21.76
N VAL A 1050 -37.48 31.99 -22.37
CA VAL A 1050 -38.57 31.33 -21.63
C VAL A 1050 -38.03 30.33 -20.60
N VAL A 1051 -37.01 29.54 -20.95
CA VAL A 1051 -36.38 28.59 -20.01
C VAL A 1051 -35.68 29.35 -18.87
N LYS A 1052 -34.88 30.39 -19.18
CA LYS A 1052 -34.23 31.26 -18.19
C LYS A 1052 -35.26 31.86 -17.23
N ALA A 1053 -36.35 32.44 -17.76
CA ALA A 1053 -37.40 33.04 -16.96
C ALA A 1053 -38.11 31.99 -16.08
N ALA A 1054 -38.37 30.80 -16.61
CA ALA A 1054 -38.96 29.69 -15.85
C ALA A 1054 -38.04 29.24 -14.70
N GLN A 1055 -36.74 29.06 -14.96
CA GLN A 1055 -35.75 28.72 -13.94
C GLN A 1055 -35.70 29.78 -12.84
N ALA A 1056 -35.60 31.07 -13.20
CA ALA A 1056 -35.56 32.17 -12.24
C ALA A 1056 -36.81 32.21 -11.35
N ARG A 1057 -38.00 32.07 -11.95
CA ARG A 1057 -39.28 32.09 -11.24
C ARG A 1057 -39.46 30.91 -10.30
N CYS A 1058 -39.20 29.70 -10.78
CA CYS A 1058 -39.36 28.50 -9.98
C CYS A 1058 -38.34 28.44 -8.85
N ASP A 1059 -37.11 28.90 -9.08
CA ASP A 1059 -36.11 29.06 -8.02
C ASP A 1059 -36.55 30.06 -6.94
N PHE A 1060 -37.00 31.25 -7.36
CA PHE A 1060 -37.49 32.28 -6.46
C PHE A 1060 -38.68 31.80 -5.64
N GLN A 1061 -39.62 31.11 -6.28
CA GLN A 1061 -40.79 30.54 -5.63
C GLN A 1061 -40.41 29.53 -4.54
N VAL A 1062 -39.42 28.65 -4.80
CA VAL A 1062 -38.96 27.70 -3.78
C VAL A 1062 -38.28 28.41 -2.61
N LEU A 1063 -37.54 29.50 -2.84
CA LEU A 1063 -37.01 30.32 -1.75
C LEU A 1063 -38.15 30.88 -0.89
N LEU A 1064 -39.21 31.41 -1.49
CA LEU A 1064 -40.37 31.95 -0.77
C LEU A 1064 -41.10 30.85 0.02
N GLU A 1065 -41.34 29.69 -0.58
CA GLU A 1065 -41.99 28.53 0.07
C GLU A 1065 -41.18 27.97 1.25
N ARG A 1066 -39.87 28.23 1.27
CA ARG A 1066 -38.97 27.89 2.38
C ARG A 1066 -38.76 29.04 3.37
N ASP A 1067 -39.66 30.02 3.36
CA ASP A 1067 -39.65 31.17 4.26
C ASP A 1067 -38.35 31.98 4.18
N ARG A 1068 -37.71 32.02 3.01
CA ARG A 1068 -36.49 32.80 2.80
C ARG A 1068 -36.82 34.28 2.64
N ARG A 1069 -35.88 35.11 3.07
CA ARG A 1069 -35.94 36.57 2.93
C ARG A 1069 -35.49 36.94 1.53
N ALA A 1070 -36.36 36.81 0.55
CA ALA A 1070 -36.00 36.97 -0.86
C ALA A 1070 -36.71 38.18 -1.48
N LEU A 1071 -36.00 38.91 -2.34
CA LEU A 1071 -36.53 40.01 -3.14
C LEU A 1071 -36.02 39.84 -4.57
N ARG A 1072 -36.89 39.96 -5.57
CA ARG A 1072 -36.49 39.91 -6.98
C ARG A 1072 -36.58 41.28 -7.62
N ALA A 1073 -35.46 41.78 -8.14
CA ALA A 1073 -35.38 42.96 -8.99
C ALA A 1073 -35.33 42.54 -10.46
N HIS A 1074 -36.28 43.04 -11.25
CA HIS A 1074 -36.35 42.79 -12.68
C HIS A 1074 -36.00 44.06 -13.45
N LEU A 1075 -34.96 43.96 -14.26
CA LEU A 1075 -34.40 45.00 -15.11
C LEU A 1075 -35.07 44.99 -16.49
N GLY A 1076 -34.98 46.10 -17.22
CA GLY A 1076 -35.33 46.13 -18.64
C GLY A 1076 -34.28 45.47 -19.53
N ALA A 1077 -34.45 45.58 -20.85
CA ALA A 1077 -33.58 44.96 -21.84
C ALA A 1077 -32.14 45.52 -21.88
N ASP A 1078 -31.92 46.75 -21.42
CA ASP A 1078 -30.58 47.30 -21.17
C ASP A 1078 -30.11 46.90 -19.76
N VAL A 1079 -29.50 45.72 -19.68
CA VAL A 1079 -29.00 45.15 -18.42
C VAL A 1079 -27.94 46.05 -17.77
N GLY A 1080 -27.08 46.68 -18.57
CA GLY A 1080 -26.03 47.58 -18.08
C GLY A 1080 -26.61 48.82 -17.38
N ALA A 1081 -27.57 49.49 -18.01
CA ALA A 1081 -28.27 50.62 -17.40
C ALA A 1081 -29.09 50.20 -16.16
N GLY A 1082 -29.74 49.03 -16.22
CA GLY A 1082 -30.48 48.47 -15.10
C GLY A 1082 -29.59 48.19 -13.88
N LEU A 1083 -28.43 47.54 -14.09
CA LEU A 1083 -27.46 47.27 -13.03
C LEU A 1083 -26.86 48.55 -12.45
N ALA A 1084 -26.57 49.56 -13.28
CA ALA A 1084 -26.08 50.85 -12.79
C ALA A 1084 -27.11 51.56 -11.89
N THR A 1085 -28.40 51.51 -12.25
CA THR A 1085 -29.49 52.03 -11.42
C THR A 1085 -29.61 51.25 -10.11
N LEU A 1086 -29.60 49.92 -10.18
CA LEU A 1086 -29.68 49.06 -9.00
C LEU A 1086 -28.50 49.28 -8.04
N GLN A 1087 -27.28 49.38 -8.58
CA GLN A 1087 -26.07 49.65 -7.78
C GLN A 1087 -26.17 50.99 -7.05
N LYS A 1088 -26.61 52.06 -7.73
CA LYS A 1088 -26.84 53.37 -7.09
C LYS A 1088 -27.89 53.30 -5.99
N ALA A 1089 -28.99 52.57 -6.23
CA ALA A 1089 -30.06 52.42 -5.26
C ALA A 1089 -29.62 51.62 -4.03
N VAL A 1090 -28.81 50.57 -4.19
CA VAL A 1090 -28.21 49.82 -3.08
C VAL A 1090 -27.21 50.70 -2.31
N ALA A 1091 -26.34 51.44 -3.00
CA ALA A 1091 -25.41 52.35 -2.33
C ALA A 1091 -26.16 53.40 -1.49
N ALA A 1092 -27.23 53.99 -2.03
CA ALA A 1092 -28.10 54.91 -1.30
C ALA A 1092 -28.82 54.25 -0.11
N ALA A 1093 -29.17 52.96 -0.23
CA ALA A 1093 -29.78 52.19 0.84
C ALA A 1093 -28.83 51.85 1.99
N LEU A 1094 -27.51 51.87 1.76
CA LEU A 1094 -26.49 51.55 2.76
C LEU A 1094 -25.96 52.78 3.53
N LEU A 1095 -26.09 53.98 2.97
CA LEU A 1095 -25.61 55.25 3.58
C LEU A 1095 -26.56 55.85 4.62
N SER A 1096 -27.76 55.31 4.72
CA SER A 1096 -28.92 55.83 5.45
C SER A 1096 -29.45 54.80 6.44
#